data_AF-A0A445D0V9-F1
#
_entry.id   AF-A0A445D0V9-F1
#
_cell.length_a   1.000
_cell.length_b   1.000
_cell.length_c   1.000
_cell.angle_alpha   90.00
_cell.angle_beta   90.00
_cell.angle_gamma   90.00
#
_symmetry.space_group_name_H-M   'P 1'
#
loop_
_entity.id
_entity.type
_entity.pdbx_description
1 polymer ?
#
loop_
_entity_poly.entity_id
_entity_poly.type
_entity_poly.pdbx_seq_one_letter_code
_entity_poly.pdbx_strand_id
1 'polypeptide(L)'
;MASTPSIPSHMKAWTYSEYGNIEDILKFDPNVPVPELNDDQVLIKVVAAALNPVDYKRALGNFKNSDSPLPTSPGYDVAGVVVKVGSKVKKFKVGDEVYGDINENALKNPKAIGSLAEYTAAEEKVLAHKPFNLSFVEASSLPLAIITAYQGLERASLSSQKSILVLGGAGGVGTHVVQLSKHVFGASKIAATASSGKLELLRNLGADLLIDYTKVNFEDLPEKFDVVFDAVGQNERALKAIKEGGKVVTIVEPEIPPAIWYLLNSEGVVLEKLKPYLESGKIKPIVDPKSPFPFSNVVEAFAYLKTHRATGKIFLSFSYILNISSSIKIMAASTASIPSHIKAWVYNEYGNIEETLKLDSNIALPQLKDDQVLIKVVAAALNPVDYKRALGFFKDSDSPFPTAPGYDVAGVVVKVGSKVKKFKVGDEVYGDINENAGNPKAIGTLAEYTSAEEKVLAHKPSNLSFIEASSLPLAIITAYQGIERAQFSSGKSILVLGGAGGVGSLVIQLAKQVFGASKVAATASTAKLELLRELGADLPIDYTKENFEELPEKFDFVYDTVGGQVITIAGPASPPAIWFFLHSDGAVLDKLKPYLDSGKVKPVLDPKSPLPFSKAIEAFSYLKTNRATGKVVIHPIP
;
A
#
# COMPACT_ATOMS: atom_id res chain seq x y z
N MET A 1 8.16 22.46 -26.64
CA MET A 1 7.59 21.10 -26.69
C MET A 1 8.51 20.22 -25.85
N ALA A 2 8.09 19.83 -24.64
CA ALA A 2 8.88 18.94 -23.79
C ALA A 2 8.82 17.51 -24.36
N SER A 3 9.96 16.87 -24.54
CA SER A 3 10.06 15.53 -25.13
C SER A 3 9.45 14.50 -24.19
N THR A 4 8.39 13.81 -24.66
CA THR A 4 7.88 12.57 -24.07
C THR A 4 9.07 11.60 -23.89
N PRO A 5 9.24 10.92 -22.74
CA PRO A 5 10.30 9.92 -22.61
C PRO A 5 10.18 8.93 -23.77
N SER A 6 11.28 8.74 -24.50
CA SER A 6 11.28 7.96 -25.73
C SER A 6 10.85 6.52 -25.43
N ILE A 7 9.78 6.06 -26.07
CA ILE A 7 9.36 4.66 -26.03
C ILE A 7 10.50 3.85 -26.67
N PRO A 8 11.08 2.86 -25.98
CA PRO A 8 12.17 2.08 -26.55
C PRO A 8 11.64 1.17 -27.66
N SER A 9 12.51 0.75 -28.58
CA SER A 9 12.14 -0.25 -29.59
C SER A 9 12.07 -1.67 -29.03
N HIS A 10 12.83 -1.94 -27.96
CA HIS A 10 12.90 -3.24 -27.29
C HIS A 10 12.78 -3.07 -25.77
N MET A 11 12.40 -4.14 -25.09
CA MET A 11 12.08 -4.17 -23.67
C MET A 11 12.37 -5.54 -23.05
N LYS A 12 12.39 -5.59 -21.73
CA LYS A 12 12.47 -6.83 -20.96
C LYS A 12 11.10 -7.46 -20.82
N ALA A 13 11.01 -8.77 -20.99
CA ALA A 13 9.82 -9.56 -20.71
C ALA A 13 10.18 -10.98 -20.29
N TRP A 14 9.22 -11.70 -19.72
CA TRP A 14 9.29 -13.16 -19.65
C TRP A 14 8.56 -13.74 -20.85
N THR A 15 9.16 -14.71 -21.54
CA THR A 15 8.60 -15.30 -22.76
C THR A 15 8.71 -16.81 -22.76
N TYR A 16 7.83 -17.48 -23.49
CA TYR A 16 7.96 -18.89 -23.86
C TYR A 16 7.73 -19.05 -25.36
N SER A 17 8.47 -19.96 -25.98
CA SER A 17 8.45 -20.20 -27.45
C SER A 17 7.92 -21.58 -27.83
N GLU A 18 7.50 -22.37 -26.85
CA GLU A 18 6.88 -23.68 -26.97
C GLU A 18 5.87 -23.86 -25.83
N TYR A 19 4.96 -24.83 -25.96
CA TYR A 19 4.03 -25.18 -24.88
C TYR A 19 4.65 -26.22 -23.94
N GLY A 20 4.34 -26.14 -22.65
CA GLY A 20 4.86 -27.03 -21.62
C GLY A 20 4.54 -26.56 -20.20
N ASN A 21 5.20 -27.13 -19.20
CA ASN A 21 5.13 -26.58 -17.85
C ASN A 21 5.79 -25.20 -17.85
N ILE A 22 5.08 -24.22 -17.31
CA ILE A 22 5.55 -22.83 -17.33
C ILE A 22 6.89 -22.66 -16.59
N GLU A 23 7.17 -23.49 -15.60
CA GLU A 23 8.45 -23.48 -14.87
C GLU A 23 9.65 -23.93 -15.73
N ASP A 24 9.41 -24.74 -16.75
CA ASP A 24 10.46 -25.30 -17.62
C ASP A 24 10.71 -24.42 -18.85
N ILE A 25 9.64 -23.80 -19.37
CA ILE A 25 9.66 -23.12 -20.68
C ILE A 25 9.74 -21.59 -20.60
N LEU A 26 9.38 -21.00 -19.45
CA LEU A 26 9.34 -19.54 -19.29
C LEU A 26 10.75 -19.00 -19.05
N LYS A 27 11.20 -18.12 -19.94
CA LYS A 27 12.56 -17.56 -19.94
C LYS A 27 12.50 -16.05 -19.89
N PHE A 28 13.42 -15.45 -19.15
CA PHE A 28 13.60 -14.00 -19.17
C PHE A 28 14.32 -13.60 -20.46
N ASP A 29 13.70 -12.69 -21.22
CA ASP A 29 14.26 -12.13 -22.45
C ASP A 29 14.46 -10.61 -22.26
N PRO A 30 15.71 -10.12 -22.26
CA PRO A 30 16.00 -8.70 -22.09
C PRO A 30 15.74 -7.85 -23.35
N ASN A 31 15.37 -8.46 -24.48
CA ASN A 31 15.34 -7.81 -25.79
C ASN A 31 14.12 -8.21 -26.65
N VAL A 32 12.92 -8.07 -26.08
CA VAL A 32 11.65 -8.29 -26.78
C VAL A 32 11.19 -6.98 -27.44
N PRO A 33 10.77 -6.97 -28.72
CA PRO A 33 10.22 -5.78 -29.35
C PRO A 33 9.01 -5.21 -28.58
N VAL A 34 8.97 -3.88 -28.40
CA VAL A 34 7.77 -3.22 -27.85
C VAL A 34 6.62 -3.37 -28.86
N PRO A 35 5.41 -3.78 -28.42
CA PRO A 35 4.31 -4.02 -29.34
C PRO A 35 3.92 -2.74 -30.10
N GLU A 36 3.63 -2.88 -31.39
CA GLU A 36 3.01 -1.82 -32.18
C GLU A 36 1.59 -1.55 -31.67
N LEU A 37 1.16 -0.30 -31.81
CA LEU A 37 -0.09 0.18 -31.24
C LEU A 37 -1.15 0.33 -32.33
N ASN A 38 -2.26 -0.39 -32.19
CA ASN A 38 -3.44 -0.19 -33.05
C ASN A 38 -4.17 1.11 -32.70
N ASP A 39 -5.04 1.58 -33.61
CA ASP A 39 -5.77 2.84 -33.45
C ASP A 39 -6.63 2.93 -32.18
N ASP A 40 -7.18 1.81 -31.71
CA ASP A 40 -8.09 1.71 -30.57
C ASP A 40 -7.39 1.29 -29.26
N GLN A 41 -6.06 1.21 -29.28
CA GLN A 41 -5.27 0.75 -28.15
C GLN A 41 -4.49 1.88 -27.49
N VAL A 42 -4.12 1.67 -26.23
CA VAL A 42 -3.09 2.43 -25.53
C VAL A 42 -1.87 1.55 -25.25
N LEU A 43 -0.69 2.15 -25.32
CA LEU A 43 0.54 1.52 -24.85
C LEU A 43 0.72 1.86 -23.38
N ILE A 44 0.86 0.85 -22.54
CA ILE A 44 0.98 0.97 -21.09
C ILE A 44 2.41 0.65 -20.70
N LYS A 45 3.06 1.55 -19.95
CA LYS A 45 4.23 1.19 -19.13
C LYS A 45 3.71 0.40 -17.93
N VAL A 46 3.97 -0.90 -17.91
CA VAL A 46 3.51 -1.79 -16.84
C VAL A 46 4.21 -1.40 -15.54
N VAL A 47 3.46 -1.24 -14.46
CA VAL A 47 3.97 -1.02 -13.10
C VAL A 47 3.83 -2.28 -12.27
N ALA A 48 2.68 -2.95 -12.37
CA ALA A 48 2.38 -4.21 -11.70
C ALA A 48 1.52 -5.11 -12.59
N ALA A 49 1.67 -6.42 -12.40
CA ALA A 49 0.88 -7.45 -13.07
C ALA A 49 0.49 -8.52 -12.05
N ALA A 50 -0.69 -9.12 -12.21
CA ALA A 50 -1.14 -10.23 -11.38
C ALA A 50 -1.23 -11.52 -12.17
N LEU A 51 -0.94 -12.63 -11.51
CA LEU A 51 -1.00 -13.96 -12.11
C LEU A 51 -2.40 -14.56 -11.95
N ASN A 52 -2.78 -15.36 -12.94
CA ASN A 52 -4.03 -16.09 -12.99
C ASN A 52 -3.79 -17.55 -13.41
N PRO A 53 -4.66 -18.49 -12.99
CA PRO A 53 -4.56 -19.86 -13.46
C PRO A 53 -4.61 -20.03 -14.99
N VAL A 54 -5.27 -19.11 -15.69
CA VAL A 54 -5.31 -19.12 -17.16
C VAL A 54 -3.92 -18.97 -17.78
N ASP A 55 -3.00 -18.24 -17.14
CA ASP A 55 -1.64 -18.04 -17.66
C ASP A 55 -0.87 -19.36 -17.81
N TYR A 56 -0.83 -20.20 -16.76
CA TYR A 56 -0.12 -21.49 -16.84
C TYR A 56 -0.92 -22.53 -17.63
N LYS A 57 -2.27 -22.45 -17.65
CA LYS A 57 -3.09 -23.32 -18.51
C LYS A 57 -2.87 -23.00 -20.00
N ARG A 58 -2.63 -21.73 -20.34
CA ARG A 58 -2.22 -21.28 -21.67
C ARG A 58 -0.87 -21.87 -22.05
N ALA A 59 0.12 -21.71 -21.17
CA ALA A 59 1.47 -22.22 -21.37
C ALA A 59 1.50 -23.75 -21.56
N LEU A 60 0.60 -24.50 -20.92
CA LEU A 60 0.44 -25.95 -21.12
C LEU A 60 -0.14 -26.32 -22.50
N GLY A 61 -0.67 -25.37 -23.27
CA GLY A 61 -1.26 -25.60 -24.58
C GLY A 61 -2.71 -26.11 -24.53
N ASN A 62 -3.41 -25.96 -23.40
CA ASN A 62 -4.79 -26.45 -23.22
C ASN A 62 -5.77 -25.85 -24.24
N PHE A 63 -5.46 -24.69 -24.81
CA PHE A 63 -6.28 -23.97 -25.79
C PHE A 63 -5.48 -23.49 -27.01
N LYS A 64 -4.43 -24.23 -27.39
CA LYS A 64 -3.53 -23.90 -28.51
C LYS A 64 -4.25 -23.67 -29.86
N ASN A 65 -5.41 -24.31 -30.07
CA ASN A 65 -6.16 -24.19 -31.33
C ASN A 65 -6.80 -22.81 -31.53
N SER A 66 -6.98 -22.05 -30.45
CA SER A 66 -7.55 -20.70 -30.45
C SER A 66 -6.60 -19.67 -29.83
N ASP A 67 -5.33 -20.02 -29.65
CA ASP A 67 -4.31 -19.14 -29.09
C ASP A 67 -3.67 -18.25 -30.17
N SER A 68 -3.04 -17.15 -29.77
CA SER A 68 -2.19 -16.39 -30.67
C SER A 68 -0.86 -17.12 -30.94
N PRO A 69 -0.15 -16.78 -32.04
CA PRO A 69 1.13 -17.40 -32.36
C PRO A 69 2.19 -17.20 -31.27
N LEU A 70 3.01 -18.23 -31.06
CA LEU A 70 4.24 -18.15 -30.26
C LEU A 70 5.30 -17.29 -30.99
N PRO A 71 6.27 -16.66 -30.27
CA PRO A 71 6.46 -16.70 -28.81
C PRO A 71 5.44 -15.84 -28.05
N THR A 72 5.20 -16.19 -26.78
CA THR A 72 4.26 -15.48 -25.91
C THR A 72 4.95 -14.94 -24.66
N SER A 73 4.73 -13.66 -24.36
CA SER A 73 4.88 -13.09 -23.02
C SER A 73 3.55 -13.26 -22.27
N PRO A 74 3.48 -14.01 -21.14
CA PRO A 74 2.23 -14.21 -20.42
C PRO A 74 1.78 -12.96 -19.64
N GLY A 75 0.66 -13.09 -18.91
CA GLY A 75 0.08 -12.03 -18.08
C GLY A 75 -1.17 -11.41 -18.70
N TYR A 76 -2.28 -11.47 -17.95
CA TYR A 76 -3.57 -10.91 -18.32
C TYR A 76 -3.84 -9.59 -17.59
N ASP A 77 -3.69 -9.61 -16.26
CA ASP A 77 -3.94 -8.45 -15.42
C ASP A 77 -2.78 -7.45 -15.51
N VAL A 78 -3.11 -6.17 -15.70
CA VAL A 78 -2.13 -5.06 -15.73
C VAL A 78 -2.60 -3.89 -14.87
N ALA A 79 -1.66 -3.20 -14.24
CA ALA A 79 -1.81 -1.81 -13.83
C ALA A 79 -0.56 -1.03 -14.20
N GLY A 80 -0.74 0.16 -14.77
CA GLY A 80 0.38 0.96 -15.27
C GLY A 80 -0.01 2.35 -15.76
N VAL A 81 0.91 2.99 -16.46
CA VAL A 81 0.75 4.37 -16.96
C VAL A 81 0.68 4.37 -18.48
N VAL A 82 -0.29 5.07 -19.06
CA VAL A 82 -0.40 5.24 -20.51
C VAL A 82 0.76 6.08 -21.04
N VAL A 83 1.51 5.57 -22.01
CA VAL A 83 2.66 6.25 -22.64
C VAL A 83 2.45 6.59 -24.11
N LYS A 84 1.47 5.96 -24.77
CA LYS A 84 1.05 6.27 -26.14
C LYS A 84 -0.42 5.93 -26.31
N VAL A 85 -1.14 6.69 -27.13
CA VAL A 85 -2.55 6.46 -27.44
C VAL A 85 -2.73 6.31 -28.95
N GLY A 86 -3.55 5.36 -29.37
CA GLY A 86 -3.97 5.20 -30.75
C GLY A 86 -4.92 6.32 -31.17
N SER A 87 -5.09 6.50 -32.48
CA SER A 87 -5.84 7.62 -33.08
C SER A 87 -7.35 7.63 -32.76
N LYS A 88 -7.92 6.49 -32.36
CA LYS A 88 -9.34 6.30 -32.05
C LYS A 88 -9.63 6.24 -30.54
N VAL A 89 -8.59 6.26 -29.70
CA VAL A 89 -8.73 6.34 -28.23
C VAL A 89 -9.27 7.73 -27.84
N LYS A 90 -10.29 7.75 -26.99
CA LYS A 90 -10.99 8.97 -26.54
C LYS A 90 -11.02 9.13 -25.02
N LYS A 91 -10.98 8.02 -24.28
CA LYS A 91 -11.13 7.92 -22.83
C LYS A 91 -9.82 8.20 -22.09
N PHE A 92 -8.70 7.76 -22.66
CA PHE A 92 -7.39 7.85 -22.03
C PHE A 92 -6.46 8.80 -22.76
N LYS A 93 -5.55 9.42 -22.00
CA LYS A 93 -4.43 10.22 -22.50
C LYS A 93 -3.11 9.75 -21.89
N VAL A 94 -2.01 10.13 -22.52
CA VAL A 94 -0.66 9.90 -21.99
C VAL A 94 -0.56 10.48 -20.57
N GLY A 95 -0.01 9.68 -19.66
CA GLY A 95 0.12 9.99 -18.23
C GLY A 95 -1.00 9.43 -17.35
N ASP A 96 -2.10 8.92 -17.93
CA ASP A 96 -3.18 8.33 -17.12
C ASP A 96 -2.74 7.01 -16.47
N GLU A 97 -3.11 6.84 -15.20
CA GLU A 97 -2.98 5.58 -14.47
C GLU A 97 -4.18 4.68 -14.76
N VAL A 98 -3.91 3.50 -15.31
CA VAL A 98 -4.93 2.57 -15.79
C VAL A 98 -4.71 1.16 -15.25
N TYR A 99 -5.77 0.38 -15.23
CA TYR A 99 -5.74 -1.05 -14.92
C TYR A 99 -6.82 -1.81 -15.70
N GLY A 100 -6.59 -3.11 -15.91
CA GLY A 100 -7.52 -3.97 -16.65
C GLY A 100 -6.98 -5.38 -16.89
N ASP A 101 -7.84 -6.28 -17.35
CA ASP A 101 -7.44 -7.54 -17.98
C ASP A 101 -7.35 -7.27 -19.48
N ILE A 102 -6.14 -7.35 -20.01
CA ILE A 102 -5.85 -6.90 -21.38
C ILE A 102 -6.45 -7.81 -22.45
N ASN A 103 -7.01 -8.97 -22.10
CA ASN A 103 -7.58 -9.90 -23.07
C ASN A 103 -9.12 -9.88 -22.98
N GLU A 104 -9.79 -9.22 -23.94
CA GLU A 104 -11.27 -9.20 -24.02
C GLU A 104 -11.87 -10.61 -23.93
N ASN A 105 -11.36 -11.54 -24.74
CA ASN A 105 -11.70 -12.95 -24.69
C ASN A 105 -10.50 -13.76 -24.22
N ALA A 106 -10.62 -14.37 -23.04
CA ALA A 106 -9.46 -14.97 -22.40
C ALA A 106 -8.87 -16.18 -23.14
N LEU A 107 -9.66 -16.89 -23.97
CA LEU A 107 -9.24 -18.13 -24.65
C LEU A 107 -9.23 -18.03 -26.19
N LYS A 108 -9.64 -16.89 -26.76
CA LYS A 108 -9.71 -16.68 -28.21
C LYS A 108 -8.80 -15.53 -28.63
N ASN A 109 -7.68 -15.89 -29.25
CA ASN A 109 -6.61 -14.98 -29.67
C ASN A 109 -6.15 -14.02 -28.55
N PRO A 110 -5.85 -14.50 -27.32
CA PRO A 110 -5.25 -13.66 -26.30
C PRO A 110 -3.92 -13.08 -26.81
N LYS A 111 -3.51 -11.92 -26.30
CA LYS A 111 -2.33 -11.19 -26.79
C LYS A 111 -1.06 -12.05 -26.69
N ALA A 112 -0.21 -11.99 -27.71
CA ALA A 112 1.12 -12.60 -27.68
C ALA A 112 2.04 -11.85 -26.70
N ILE A 113 1.89 -10.51 -26.58
CA ILE A 113 2.63 -9.70 -25.60
C ILE A 113 1.71 -9.31 -24.44
N GLY A 114 1.75 -10.13 -23.38
CA GLY A 114 0.98 -9.94 -22.15
C GLY A 114 1.56 -8.90 -21.20
N SER A 115 1.12 -8.93 -19.94
CA SER A 115 1.51 -7.98 -18.89
C SER A 115 2.82 -8.32 -18.16
N LEU A 116 3.42 -9.50 -18.38
CA LEU A 116 4.76 -9.84 -17.86
C LEU A 116 5.90 -9.29 -18.74
N ALA A 117 5.74 -8.04 -19.15
CA ALA A 117 6.64 -7.26 -19.98
C ALA A 117 6.69 -5.82 -19.47
N GLU A 118 7.76 -5.08 -19.76
CA GLU A 118 7.86 -3.66 -19.33
C GLU A 118 6.83 -2.74 -19.97
N TYR A 119 6.30 -3.11 -21.15
CA TYR A 119 5.24 -2.43 -21.86
C TYR A 119 4.24 -3.45 -22.43
N THR A 120 2.96 -3.09 -22.47
CA THR A 120 1.93 -3.89 -23.15
C THR A 120 0.90 -2.97 -23.82
N ALA A 121 0.28 -3.45 -24.91
CA ALA A 121 -0.76 -2.73 -25.63
C ALA A 121 -2.13 -3.29 -25.27
N ALA A 122 -3.08 -2.43 -24.92
CA ALA A 122 -4.43 -2.83 -24.52
C ALA A 122 -5.49 -1.94 -25.16
N GLU A 123 -6.60 -2.54 -25.59
CA GLU A 123 -7.74 -1.85 -26.15
C GLU A 123 -8.35 -0.91 -25.09
N GLU A 124 -8.80 0.26 -25.51
CA GLU A 124 -9.46 1.22 -24.60
C GLU A 124 -10.60 0.59 -23.79
N LYS A 125 -11.36 -0.31 -24.42
CA LYS A 125 -12.56 -0.92 -23.81
C LYS A 125 -12.29 -1.87 -22.66
N VAL A 126 -11.08 -2.44 -22.55
CA VAL A 126 -10.74 -3.39 -21.48
C VAL A 126 -10.12 -2.71 -20.25
N LEU A 127 -9.96 -1.38 -20.31
CA LEU A 127 -9.29 -0.59 -19.27
C LEU A 127 -10.24 0.33 -18.52
N ALA A 128 -9.89 0.60 -17.27
CA ALA A 128 -10.45 1.67 -16.46
C ALA A 128 -9.34 2.51 -15.84
N HIS A 129 -9.67 3.74 -15.42
CA HIS A 129 -8.78 4.54 -14.58
C HIS A 129 -8.58 3.83 -13.24
N LYS A 130 -7.33 3.77 -12.78
CA LYS A 130 -7.00 3.23 -11.47
C LYS A 130 -7.74 4.03 -10.37
N PRO A 131 -8.43 3.39 -9.42
CA PRO A 131 -8.92 4.09 -8.23
C PRO A 131 -7.79 4.84 -7.53
N PHE A 132 -8.05 6.08 -7.10
CA PHE A 132 -6.99 6.95 -6.59
C PHE A 132 -6.38 6.42 -5.28
N ASN A 133 -7.17 5.68 -4.50
CA ASN A 133 -6.79 5.14 -3.20
C ASN A 133 -6.04 3.80 -3.27
N LEU A 134 -6.01 3.15 -4.44
CA LEU A 134 -5.33 1.87 -4.61
C LEU A 134 -3.92 2.06 -5.16
N SER A 135 -2.97 1.29 -4.65
CA SER A 135 -1.66 1.13 -5.30
C SER A 135 -1.79 0.44 -6.66
N PHE A 136 -0.77 0.53 -7.51
CA PHE A 136 -0.73 -0.23 -8.78
C PHE A 136 -0.79 -1.74 -8.55
N VAL A 137 -0.15 -2.19 -7.47
CA VAL A 137 -0.18 -3.58 -7.01
C VAL A 137 -1.60 -4.04 -6.74
N GLU A 138 -2.30 -3.32 -5.87
CA GLU A 138 -3.68 -3.60 -5.51
C GLU A 138 -4.59 -3.55 -6.74
N ALA A 139 -4.43 -2.53 -7.58
CA ALA A 139 -5.19 -2.40 -8.80
C ALA A 139 -4.95 -3.58 -9.75
N SER A 140 -3.70 -4.00 -9.97
CA SER A 140 -3.38 -5.13 -10.85
C SER A 140 -3.97 -6.45 -10.35
N SER A 141 -4.23 -6.59 -9.04
CA SER A 141 -4.82 -7.81 -8.48
C SER A 141 -6.30 -8.00 -8.81
N LEU A 142 -6.98 -6.97 -9.32
CA LEU A 142 -8.44 -6.97 -9.45
C LEU A 142 -8.98 -7.55 -10.77
N PRO A 143 -8.53 -7.14 -11.97
CA PRO A 143 -9.38 -7.12 -13.15
C PRO A 143 -10.01 -8.46 -13.52
N LEU A 144 -9.22 -9.47 -13.87
CA LEU A 144 -9.75 -10.77 -14.29
C LEU A 144 -10.60 -11.39 -13.18
N ALA A 145 -10.15 -11.32 -11.92
CA ALA A 145 -10.83 -11.96 -10.81
C ALA A 145 -12.16 -11.28 -10.44
N ILE A 146 -12.18 -9.95 -10.38
CA ILE A 146 -13.37 -9.18 -10.00
C ILE A 146 -14.40 -9.12 -11.13
N ILE A 147 -13.96 -9.04 -12.39
CA ILE A 147 -14.86 -9.10 -13.55
C ILE A 147 -15.50 -10.48 -13.65
N THR A 148 -14.72 -11.55 -13.45
CA THR A 148 -15.24 -12.93 -13.36
C THR A 148 -16.31 -13.00 -12.27
N ALA A 149 -15.97 -12.62 -11.04
CA ALA A 149 -16.94 -12.67 -9.93
C ALA A 149 -18.22 -11.88 -10.25
N TYR A 150 -18.10 -10.65 -10.75
CA TYR A 150 -19.23 -9.80 -11.10
C TYR A 150 -20.15 -10.42 -12.15
N GLN A 151 -19.60 -10.88 -13.28
CA GLN A 151 -20.38 -11.47 -14.37
C GLN A 151 -21.02 -12.80 -13.97
N GLY A 152 -20.36 -13.63 -13.17
CA GLY A 152 -20.95 -14.87 -12.65
C GLY A 152 -22.16 -14.61 -11.75
N LEU A 153 -22.08 -13.57 -10.90
CA LEU A 153 -23.21 -13.15 -10.06
C LEU A 153 -24.38 -12.62 -10.88
N GLU A 154 -24.14 -11.88 -11.97
CA GLU A 154 -25.18 -11.46 -12.92
C GLU A 154 -25.85 -12.65 -13.63
N ARG A 155 -25.05 -13.61 -14.11
CA ARG A 155 -25.56 -14.83 -14.76
C ARG A 155 -26.39 -15.70 -13.83
N ALA A 156 -25.97 -15.78 -12.56
CA ALA A 156 -26.74 -16.41 -11.49
C ALA A 156 -27.97 -15.59 -11.08
N SER A 157 -28.13 -14.37 -11.60
CA SER A 157 -29.21 -13.46 -11.26
C SER A 157 -29.32 -13.26 -9.74
N LEU A 158 -28.18 -13.10 -9.07
CA LEU A 158 -28.14 -12.81 -7.63
C LEU A 158 -28.81 -11.46 -7.34
N SER A 159 -29.55 -11.37 -6.24
CA SER A 159 -30.24 -10.15 -5.82
C SER A 159 -30.40 -10.13 -4.31
N SER A 160 -30.91 -9.02 -3.75
CA SER A 160 -30.88 -8.75 -2.31
C SER A 160 -31.69 -9.68 -1.42
N GLN A 161 -32.56 -10.51 -2.01
CA GLN A 161 -33.36 -11.50 -1.28
C GLN A 161 -32.76 -12.91 -1.34
N LYS A 162 -31.76 -13.12 -2.21
CA LYS A 162 -31.20 -14.44 -2.49
C LYS A 162 -30.00 -14.76 -1.60
N SER A 163 -29.90 -16.03 -1.23
CA SER A 163 -28.76 -16.62 -0.56
C SER A 163 -27.77 -17.22 -1.56
N ILE A 164 -26.47 -17.19 -1.23
CA ILE A 164 -25.41 -17.74 -2.07
C ILE A 164 -24.45 -18.61 -1.27
N LEU A 165 -24.01 -19.72 -1.87
CA LEU A 165 -22.86 -20.51 -1.45
C LEU A 165 -21.70 -20.32 -2.43
N VAL A 166 -20.53 -19.94 -1.92
CA VAL A 166 -19.29 -19.77 -2.69
C VAL A 166 -18.36 -20.96 -2.44
N LEU A 167 -18.10 -21.76 -3.47
CA LEU A 167 -17.10 -22.82 -3.40
C LEU A 167 -15.72 -22.25 -3.72
N GLY A 168 -14.76 -22.40 -2.81
CA GLY A 168 -13.41 -21.82 -2.95
C GLY A 168 -13.34 -20.32 -2.60
N GLY A 169 -14.00 -19.90 -1.52
CA GLY A 169 -14.18 -18.48 -1.17
C GLY A 169 -12.89 -17.71 -0.86
N ALA A 170 -11.77 -18.39 -0.61
CA ALA A 170 -10.51 -17.76 -0.22
C ALA A 170 -9.49 -17.60 -1.38
N GLY A 171 -9.82 -18.06 -2.58
CA GLY A 171 -8.99 -17.85 -3.78
C GLY A 171 -9.25 -16.49 -4.43
N GLY A 172 -8.47 -16.13 -5.45
CA GLY A 172 -8.55 -14.81 -6.10
C GLY A 172 -9.95 -14.41 -6.58
N VAL A 173 -10.71 -15.32 -7.20
CA VAL A 173 -12.10 -15.05 -7.61
C VAL A 173 -13.03 -15.10 -6.40
N GLY A 174 -12.93 -16.15 -5.58
CA GLY A 174 -13.84 -16.40 -4.46
C GLY A 174 -13.92 -15.24 -3.47
N THR A 175 -12.79 -14.58 -3.18
CA THR A 175 -12.76 -13.42 -2.28
C THR A 175 -13.55 -12.24 -2.81
N HIS A 176 -13.64 -12.09 -4.14
CA HIS A 176 -14.46 -11.05 -4.77
C HIS A 176 -15.92 -11.47 -4.89
N VAL A 177 -16.23 -12.75 -5.08
CA VAL A 177 -17.62 -13.24 -5.06
C VAL A 177 -18.26 -12.92 -3.70
N VAL A 178 -17.60 -13.24 -2.58
CA VAL A 178 -18.10 -12.94 -1.23
C VAL A 178 -18.37 -11.44 -1.04
N GLN A 179 -17.40 -10.60 -1.36
CA GLN A 179 -17.53 -9.15 -1.19
C GLN A 179 -18.60 -8.53 -2.10
N LEU A 180 -18.65 -8.92 -3.38
CA LEU A 180 -19.66 -8.42 -4.32
C LEU A 180 -21.05 -8.87 -3.93
N SER A 181 -21.22 -10.13 -3.50
CA SER A 181 -22.49 -10.63 -2.99
C SER A 181 -22.98 -9.77 -1.83
N LYS A 182 -22.12 -9.37 -0.89
CA LYS A 182 -22.52 -8.54 0.26
C LYS A 182 -22.79 -7.09 -0.13
N HIS A 183 -21.86 -6.46 -0.84
CA HIS A 183 -21.79 -5.00 -0.95
C HIS A 183 -22.42 -4.44 -2.22
N VAL A 184 -22.57 -5.25 -3.27
CA VAL A 184 -23.10 -4.83 -4.57
C VAL A 184 -24.44 -5.47 -4.86
N PHE A 185 -24.55 -6.79 -4.69
CA PHE A 185 -25.78 -7.53 -4.98
C PHE A 185 -26.72 -7.66 -3.76
N GLY A 186 -26.21 -7.34 -2.57
CA GLY A 186 -26.99 -7.26 -1.34
C GLY A 186 -27.55 -8.59 -0.82
N ALA A 187 -26.90 -9.71 -1.14
CA ALA A 187 -27.35 -11.06 -0.80
C ALA A 187 -27.78 -11.17 0.67
N SER A 188 -28.91 -11.86 0.90
CA SER A 188 -29.51 -12.00 2.22
C SER A 188 -28.70 -12.90 3.15
N LYS A 189 -27.98 -13.88 2.57
CA LYS A 189 -27.07 -14.78 3.28
C LYS A 189 -25.95 -15.27 2.36
N ILE A 190 -24.73 -15.27 2.87
CA ILE A 190 -23.53 -15.67 2.15
C ILE A 190 -22.86 -16.80 2.91
N ALA A 191 -22.80 -17.99 2.31
CA ALA A 191 -21.98 -19.09 2.76
C ALA A 191 -20.71 -19.19 1.90
N ALA A 192 -19.59 -19.59 2.48
CA ALA A 192 -18.36 -19.79 1.73
C ALA A 192 -17.52 -20.94 2.29
N THR A 193 -16.91 -21.71 1.39
CA THR A 193 -16.01 -22.81 1.75
C THR A 193 -14.54 -22.39 1.69
N ALA A 194 -13.77 -22.78 2.70
CA ALA A 194 -12.31 -22.76 2.70
C ALA A 194 -11.76 -23.71 3.76
N SER A 195 -10.45 -23.95 3.81
CA SER A 195 -9.83 -24.72 4.90
C SER A 195 -9.81 -23.91 6.21
N SER A 196 -9.81 -24.57 7.37
CA SER A 196 -9.72 -23.97 8.73
C SER A 196 -8.99 -22.63 8.81
N GLY A 197 -7.73 -22.56 8.37
CA GLY A 197 -6.88 -21.37 8.51
C GLY A 197 -7.32 -20.13 7.70
N LYS A 198 -8.36 -20.24 6.86
CA LYS A 198 -8.86 -19.16 6.01
C LYS A 198 -10.30 -18.73 6.34
N LEU A 199 -10.94 -19.34 7.34
CA LEU A 199 -12.34 -19.03 7.67
C LEU A 199 -12.51 -17.60 8.19
N GLU A 200 -11.55 -17.10 8.98
CA GLU A 200 -11.64 -15.74 9.52
C GLU A 200 -11.52 -14.67 8.42
N LEU A 201 -10.74 -14.94 7.37
CA LEU A 201 -10.76 -14.10 6.17
C LEU A 201 -12.18 -14.04 5.59
N LEU A 202 -12.83 -15.18 5.38
CA LEU A 202 -14.18 -15.21 4.81
C LEU A 202 -15.19 -14.44 5.67
N ARG A 203 -15.10 -14.54 6.99
CA ARG A 203 -15.90 -13.74 7.93
C ARG A 203 -15.72 -12.25 7.68
N ASN A 204 -14.46 -11.81 7.62
CA ASN A 204 -14.10 -10.41 7.43
C ASN A 204 -14.52 -9.86 6.06
N LEU A 205 -14.61 -10.72 5.04
CA LEU A 205 -15.11 -10.37 3.71
C LEU A 205 -16.65 -10.31 3.63
N GLY A 206 -17.35 -10.78 4.66
CA GLY A 206 -18.81 -10.69 4.75
C GLY A 206 -19.56 -12.01 4.58
N ALA A 207 -18.88 -13.17 4.67
CA ALA A 207 -19.57 -14.45 4.72
C ALA A 207 -20.24 -14.66 6.10
N ASP A 208 -21.52 -15.01 6.09
CA ASP A 208 -22.34 -15.25 7.28
C ASP A 208 -22.21 -16.71 7.76
N LEU A 209 -22.04 -17.67 6.84
CA LEU A 209 -21.81 -19.09 7.14
C LEU A 209 -20.44 -19.55 6.61
N LEU A 210 -19.58 -20.00 7.51
CA LEU A 210 -18.23 -20.44 7.19
C LEU A 210 -18.17 -21.97 7.17
N ILE A 211 -17.79 -22.55 6.04
CA ILE A 211 -17.77 -24.01 5.87
C ILE A 211 -16.33 -24.47 5.70
N ASP A 212 -15.86 -25.26 6.67
CA ASP A 212 -14.57 -25.93 6.56
C ASP A 212 -14.72 -27.22 5.75
N TYR A 213 -14.35 -27.17 4.46
CA TYR A 213 -14.48 -28.32 3.56
C TYR A 213 -13.61 -29.52 4.00
N THR A 214 -12.64 -29.33 4.90
CA THR A 214 -11.81 -30.41 5.43
C THR A 214 -12.49 -31.19 6.55
N LYS A 215 -13.61 -30.69 7.07
CA LYS A 215 -14.34 -31.26 8.22
C LYS A 215 -15.77 -31.64 7.87
N VAL A 216 -16.40 -30.88 6.99
CA VAL A 216 -17.81 -31.06 6.63
C VAL A 216 -17.98 -30.93 5.12
N ASN A 217 -18.78 -31.83 4.55
CA ASN A 217 -19.24 -31.74 3.18
C ASN A 217 -20.38 -30.71 3.09
N PHE A 218 -20.21 -29.68 2.28
CA PHE A 218 -21.19 -28.59 2.18
C PHE A 218 -22.53 -29.08 1.60
N GLU A 219 -22.50 -30.09 0.75
CA GLU A 219 -23.69 -30.65 0.09
C GLU A 219 -24.59 -31.44 1.05
N ASP A 220 -24.01 -31.97 2.12
CA ASP A 220 -24.71 -32.75 3.14
C ASP A 220 -25.38 -31.85 4.18
N LEU A 221 -25.12 -30.53 4.14
CA LEU A 221 -25.81 -29.57 4.99
C LEU A 221 -27.31 -29.50 4.61
N PRO A 222 -28.21 -29.39 5.61
CA PRO A 222 -29.64 -29.23 5.36
C PRO A 222 -29.96 -27.90 4.68
N GLU A 223 -29.09 -26.90 4.86
CA GLU A 223 -29.23 -25.60 4.23
C GLU A 223 -28.95 -25.68 2.72
N LYS A 224 -29.87 -25.13 1.92
CA LYS A 224 -29.76 -25.01 0.46
C LYS A 224 -29.81 -23.55 0.04
N PHE A 225 -29.15 -23.22 -1.07
CA PHE A 225 -28.90 -21.84 -1.50
C PHE A 225 -29.62 -21.50 -2.81
N ASP A 226 -30.01 -20.24 -3.00
CA ASP A 226 -30.62 -19.77 -4.26
C ASP A 226 -29.58 -19.75 -5.40
N VAL A 227 -28.32 -19.50 -5.05
CA VAL A 227 -27.17 -19.50 -5.96
C VAL A 227 -26.04 -20.34 -5.36
N VAL A 228 -25.39 -21.17 -6.18
CA VAL A 228 -24.06 -21.70 -5.87
C VAL A 228 -23.07 -21.20 -6.91
N PHE A 229 -22.01 -20.53 -6.47
CA PHE A 229 -20.91 -20.10 -7.31
C PHE A 229 -19.74 -21.06 -7.09
N ASP A 230 -19.40 -21.83 -8.12
CA ASP A 230 -18.31 -22.79 -8.10
C ASP A 230 -17.03 -22.22 -8.74
N ALA A 231 -16.04 -21.92 -7.90
CA ALA A 231 -14.70 -21.52 -8.32
C ALA A 231 -13.66 -22.64 -8.18
N VAL A 232 -14.10 -23.90 -8.02
CA VAL A 232 -13.24 -25.07 -7.76
C VAL A 232 -13.38 -26.15 -8.82
N GLY A 233 -14.58 -26.37 -9.36
CA GLY A 233 -14.90 -27.49 -10.27
C GLY A 233 -15.50 -28.68 -9.54
N GLN A 234 -16.45 -28.42 -8.64
CA GLN A 234 -17.20 -29.40 -7.86
C GLN A 234 -18.70 -29.33 -8.16
N ASN A 235 -19.04 -29.10 -9.42
CA ASN A 235 -20.37 -28.84 -9.94
C ASN A 235 -21.39 -29.94 -9.62
N GLU A 236 -21.01 -31.23 -9.60
CA GLU A 236 -21.93 -32.30 -9.15
C GLU A 236 -22.37 -32.11 -7.70
N ARG A 237 -21.43 -31.72 -6.83
CA ARG A 237 -21.69 -31.45 -5.40
C ARG A 237 -22.45 -30.12 -5.24
N ALA A 238 -22.14 -29.12 -6.07
CA ALA A 238 -22.85 -27.84 -6.10
C ALA A 238 -24.35 -28.01 -6.37
N LEU A 239 -24.71 -28.91 -7.30
CA LEU A 239 -26.12 -29.21 -7.63
C LEU A 239 -26.90 -29.85 -6.46
N LYS A 240 -26.22 -30.45 -5.49
CA LYS A 240 -26.84 -30.99 -4.27
C LYS A 240 -27.06 -29.92 -3.20
N ALA A 241 -26.47 -28.73 -3.35
CA ALA A 241 -26.54 -27.62 -2.40
C ALA A 241 -27.49 -26.49 -2.83
N ILE A 242 -28.09 -26.56 -4.02
CA ILE A 242 -29.06 -25.55 -4.49
C ILE A 242 -30.47 -25.83 -4.01
N LYS A 243 -31.28 -24.78 -3.91
CA LYS A 243 -32.74 -24.87 -3.81
C LYS A 243 -33.34 -25.25 -5.16
N GLU A 244 -34.56 -25.76 -5.15
CA GLU A 244 -35.36 -25.94 -6.38
C GLU A 244 -35.51 -24.59 -7.11
N GLY A 245 -35.25 -24.58 -8.43
CA GLY A 245 -35.22 -23.35 -9.23
C GLY A 245 -34.00 -22.44 -9.02
N GLY A 246 -33.06 -22.84 -8.15
CA GLY A 246 -31.79 -22.15 -7.95
C GLY A 246 -30.84 -22.29 -9.15
N LYS A 247 -29.74 -21.52 -9.13
CA LYS A 247 -28.74 -21.53 -10.21
C LYS A 247 -27.37 -21.92 -9.69
N VAL A 248 -26.69 -22.82 -10.42
CA VAL A 248 -25.25 -23.05 -10.27
C VAL A 248 -24.53 -22.34 -11.40
N VAL A 249 -23.53 -21.54 -11.07
CA VAL A 249 -22.56 -21.02 -12.04
C VAL A 249 -21.17 -21.58 -11.73
N THR A 250 -20.40 -21.94 -12.75
CA THR A 250 -19.02 -22.42 -12.58
C THR A 250 -18.08 -21.72 -13.55
N ILE A 251 -16.82 -21.56 -13.13
CA ILE A 251 -15.72 -21.05 -13.97
C ILE A 251 -14.67 -22.14 -14.24
N VAL A 252 -14.97 -23.39 -13.87
CA VAL A 252 -14.09 -24.54 -14.02
C VAL A 252 -14.83 -25.64 -14.76
N GLU A 253 -14.19 -26.17 -15.81
CA GLU A 253 -14.67 -27.32 -16.60
C GLU A 253 -14.32 -28.66 -15.92
N PRO A 254 -15.02 -29.76 -16.26
CA PRO A 254 -16.18 -29.83 -17.15
C PRO A 254 -17.47 -29.38 -16.45
N GLU A 255 -18.41 -28.79 -17.18
CA GLU A 255 -19.74 -28.46 -16.66
C GLU A 255 -20.65 -29.69 -16.57
N ILE A 256 -21.60 -29.67 -15.64
CA ILE A 256 -22.66 -30.69 -15.55
C ILE A 256 -23.99 -29.94 -15.55
N PRO A 257 -24.83 -30.07 -16.60
CA PRO A 257 -26.14 -29.44 -16.62
C PRO A 257 -26.97 -29.80 -15.39
N PRO A 258 -27.73 -28.86 -14.78
CA PRO A 258 -28.02 -27.51 -15.25
C PRO A 258 -27.01 -26.42 -14.84
N ALA A 259 -25.80 -26.76 -14.37
CA ALA A 259 -24.79 -25.75 -14.05
C ALA A 259 -24.38 -24.95 -15.30
N ILE A 260 -24.29 -23.63 -15.16
CA ILE A 260 -23.91 -22.72 -16.23
C ILE A 260 -22.40 -22.47 -16.11
N TRP A 261 -21.63 -23.04 -17.02
CA TRP A 261 -20.25 -22.62 -17.21
C TRP A 261 -20.19 -21.35 -18.04
N TYR A 262 -19.23 -20.48 -17.72
CA TYR A 262 -18.94 -19.31 -18.54
C TYR A 262 -17.48 -18.91 -18.40
N LEU A 263 -17.02 -18.20 -19.42
CA LEU A 263 -15.77 -17.45 -19.40
C LEU A 263 -16.10 -15.96 -19.28
N LEU A 264 -15.26 -15.21 -18.56
CA LEU A 264 -15.42 -13.76 -18.51
C LEU A 264 -15.28 -13.13 -19.90
N ASN A 265 -15.95 -12.00 -20.09
CA ASN A 265 -15.64 -11.03 -21.13
C ASN A 265 -14.98 -9.82 -20.45
N SER A 266 -13.71 -9.54 -20.72
CA SER A 266 -13.01 -8.44 -20.04
C SER A 266 -13.52 -7.09 -20.54
N GLU A 267 -14.06 -6.28 -19.62
CA GLU A 267 -14.64 -4.98 -19.93
C GLU A 267 -14.31 -3.96 -18.83
N GLY A 268 -13.65 -2.87 -19.21
CA GLY A 268 -13.29 -1.76 -18.32
C GLY A 268 -14.52 -1.08 -17.70
N VAL A 269 -15.68 -1.14 -18.36
CA VAL A 269 -16.93 -0.58 -17.83
C VAL A 269 -17.37 -1.27 -16.52
N VAL A 270 -17.07 -2.56 -16.34
CA VAL A 270 -17.35 -3.28 -15.08
C VAL A 270 -16.47 -2.71 -13.96
N LEU A 271 -15.19 -2.45 -14.25
CA LEU A 271 -14.26 -1.84 -13.30
C LEU A 271 -14.68 -0.42 -12.93
N GLU A 272 -15.20 0.36 -13.88
CA GLU A 272 -15.76 1.69 -13.61
C GLU A 272 -17.01 1.64 -12.75
N LYS A 273 -17.91 0.69 -13.00
CA LYS A 273 -19.09 0.47 -12.16
C LYS A 273 -18.72 0.13 -10.73
N LEU A 274 -17.62 -0.60 -10.52
CA LEU A 274 -17.14 -1.01 -9.20
C LEU A 274 -16.24 0.04 -8.52
N LYS A 275 -15.78 1.06 -9.25
CA LYS A 275 -14.88 2.11 -8.75
C LYS A 275 -15.36 2.75 -7.44
N PRO A 276 -16.64 3.15 -7.25
CA PRO A 276 -17.08 3.75 -5.99
C PRO A 276 -16.96 2.80 -4.78
N TYR A 277 -17.10 1.48 -4.99
CA TYR A 277 -16.97 0.48 -3.93
C TYR A 277 -15.51 0.24 -3.55
N LEU A 278 -14.61 0.32 -4.53
CA LEU A 278 -13.16 0.25 -4.34
C LEU A 278 -12.64 1.52 -3.64
N GLU A 279 -13.11 2.70 -4.05
CA GLU A 279 -12.70 3.99 -3.47
C GLU A 279 -13.22 4.20 -2.05
N SER A 280 -14.42 3.69 -1.74
CA SER A 280 -14.95 3.70 -0.37
C SER A 280 -14.36 2.60 0.53
N GLY A 281 -13.59 1.66 -0.02
CA GLY A 281 -13.03 0.52 0.71
C GLY A 281 -14.07 -0.53 1.13
N LYS A 282 -15.29 -0.48 0.58
CA LYS A 282 -16.32 -1.52 0.78
C LYS A 282 -15.94 -2.82 0.08
N ILE A 283 -15.30 -2.73 -1.08
CA ILE A 283 -14.62 -3.86 -1.72
C ILE A 283 -13.13 -3.58 -1.63
N LYS A 284 -12.38 -4.58 -1.20
CA LYS A 284 -10.93 -4.51 -1.03
C LYS A 284 -10.23 -5.52 -1.95
N PRO A 285 -9.07 -5.16 -2.51
CA PRO A 285 -8.15 -6.14 -3.09
C PRO A 285 -7.68 -7.11 -2.00
N ILE A 286 -7.69 -8.41 -2.29
CA ILE A 286 -7.17 -9.43 -1.38
C ILE A 286 -5.93 -10.03 -2.02
N VAL A 287 -4.78 -9.69 -1.47
CA VAL A 287 -3.48 -10.13 -1.97
C VAL A 287 -2.91 -11.23 -1.08
N ASP A 288 -2.21 -12.18 -1.71
CA ASP A 288 -1.59 -13.27 -0.98
C ASP A 288 -0.41 -12.74 -0.14
N PRO A 289 -0.26 -13.17 1.14
CA PRO A 289 0.83 -12.73 2.01
C PRO A 289 2.25 -13.00 1.48
N LYS A 290 2.41 -13.92 0.51
CA LYS A 290 3.70 -14.15 -0.16
C LYS A 290 4.00 -13.14 -1.27
N SER A 291 3.07 -12.26 -1.60
CA SER A 291 3.26 -11.19 -2.57
C SER A 291 3.78 -9.91 -1.89
N PRO A 292 4.50 -9.01 -2.59
CA PRO A 292 4.94 -9.13 -3.99
C PRO A 292 5.98 -10.22 -4.22
N PHE A 293 5.88 -10.87 -5.38
CA PHE A 293 7.04 -11.53 -5.97
C PHE A 293 7.81 -10.50 -6.83
N PRO A 294 9.15 -10.42 -6.71
CA PRO A 294 9.95 -9.63 -7.64
C PRO A 294 9.78 -10.11 -9.08
N PHE A 295 9.89 -9.20 -10.06
CA PHE A 295 9.83 -9.58 -11.48
C PHE A 295 10.95 -10.56 -11.90
N SER A 296 12.03 -10.70 -11.13
CA SER A 296 13.04 -11.74 -11.32
C SER A 296 12.57 -13.15 -10.90
N ASN A 297 11.48 -13.26 -10.16
CA ASN A 297 11.01 -14.49 -9.52
C ASN A 297 9.63 -14.93 -10.06
N VAL A 298 9.38 -14.69 -11.34
CA VAL A 298 8.10 -15.04 -12.00
C VAL A 298 7.87 -16.55 -12.01
N VAL A 299 8.92 -17.35 -12.21
CA VAL A 299 8.84 -18.81 -12.20
C VAL A 299 8.38 -19.33 -10.84
N GLU A 300 8.94 -18.81 -9.74
CA GLU A 300 8.54 -19.18 -8.38
C GLU A 300 7.11 -18.73 -8.06
N ALA A 301 6.70 -17.56 -8.56
CA ALA A 301 5.34 -17.08 -8.41
C ALA A 301 4.33 -18.02 -9.10
N PHE A 302 4.65 -18.53 -10.30
CA PHE A 302 3.83 -19.54 -10.99
C PHE A 302 3.83 -20.88 -10.26
N ALA A 303 4.99 -21.34 -9.79
CA ALA A 303 5.10 -22.57 -9.00
C ALA A 303 4.21 -22.50 -7.74
N TYR A 304 4.21 -21.35 -7.05
CA TYR A 304 3.34 -21.13 -5.90
C TYR A 304 1.86 -21.08 -6.29
N LEU A 305 1.49 -20.41 -7.38
CA LEU A 305 0.12 -20.36 -7.88
C LEU A 305 -0.44 -21.76 -8.17
N LYS A 306 0.38 -22.64 -8.76
CA LYS A 306 0.02 -24.04 -9.08
C LYS A 306 -0.18 -24.93 -7.86
N THR A 307 0.22 -24.50 -6.66
CA THR A 307 -0.11 -25.24 -5.44
C THR A 307 -1.59 -25.14 -5.05
N HIS A 308 -2.35 -24.24 -5.69
CA HIS A 308 -3.75 -23.92 -5.35
C HIS A 308 -3.94 -23.47 -3.89
N ARG A 309 -2.87 -23.03 -3.23
CA ARG A 309 -2.89 -22.57 -1.83
C ARG A 309 -3.00 -21.05 -1.68
N ALA A 310 -2.97 -20.29 -2.77
CA ALA A 310 -3.04 -18.84 -2.72
C ALA A 310 -4.27 -18.36 -1.92
N THR A 311 -4.08 -17.33 -1.10
CA THR A 311 -5.15 -16.60 -0.42
C THR A 311 -5.33 -15.26 -1.12
N GLY A 312 -6.40 -15.12 -1.90
CA GLY A 312 -6.54 -13.98 -2.81
C GLY A 312 -5.60 -14.09 -4.03
N LYS A 313 -4.92 -13.00 -4.36
CA LYS A 313 -4.19 -12.83 -5.63
C LYS A 313 -2.68 -12.75 -5.45
N ILE A 314 -1.97 -13.44 -6.36
CA ILE A 314 -0.51 -13.34 -6.50
C ILE A 314 -0.20 -12.23 -7.49
N PHE A 315 0.69 -11.33 -7.11
CA PHE A 315 1.13 -10.25 -7.99
C PHE A 315 2.64 -10.12 -8.02
N LEU A 316 3.10 -9.53 -9.12
CA LEU A 316 4.49 -9.26 -9.42
C LEU A 316 4.74 -7.76 -9.36
N SER A 317 5.77 -7.38 -8.61
CA SER A 317 6.27 -6.01 -8.61
C SER A 317 7.46 -5.91 -9.56
N PHE A 318 7.39 -5.00 -10.53
CA PHE A 318 8.54 -4.62 -11.31
C PHE A 318 9.42 -3.76 -10.41
N SER A 319 10.53 -4.31 -9.90
CA SER A 319 11.41 -3.63 -8.93
C SER A 319 12.00 -2.31 -9.45
N TYR A 320 11.93 -2.05 -10.77
CA TYR A 320 12.28 -0.76 -11.37
C TYR A 320 11.17 0.31 -11.26
N ILE A 321 9.96 -0.05 -10.81
CA ILE A 321 8.72 0.75 -10.96
C ILE A 321 7.86 0.76 -9.67
N LEU A 322 8.39 0.37 -8.52
CA LEU A 322 7.81 0.80 -7.22
C LEU A 322 7.93 2.32 -6.99
N ASN A 323 8.57 3.00 -7.92
CA ASN A 323 8.57 4.43 -8.08
C ASN A 323 7.23 4.90 -8.70
N ILE A 324 6.26 5.22 -7.82
CA ILE A 324 5.29 6.33 -8.06
C ILE A 324 6.03 7.61 -8.50
N SER A 325 7.35 7.67 -8.28
CA SER A 325 8.28 8.56 -8.95
C SER A 325 8.16 8.63 -10.47
N SER A 326 7.50 7.77 -11.25
CA SER A 326 7.52 7.93 -12.72
C SER A 326 6.68 9.15 -13.14
N SER A 327 5.42 9.22 -12.69
CA SER A 327 4.51 10.34 -12.93
C SER A 327 5.03 11.62 -12.26
N ILE A 328 5.59 11.49 -11.05
CA ILE A 328 6.14 12.63 -10.30
C ILE A 328 7.51 13.07 -10.84
N LYS A 329 8.40 12.17 -11.29
CA LYS A 329 9.65 12.54 -11.99
C LYS A 329 9.36 13.10 -13.36
N ILE A 330 8.33 12.65 -14.07
CA ILE A 330 7.90 13.29 -15.34
C ILE A 330 7.35 14.69 -15.04
N MET A 331 6.56 14.88 -13.98
CA MET A 331 6.11 16.22 -13.54
C MET A 331 7.22 17.09 -12.95
N ALA A 332 8.27 16.52 -12.36
CA ALA A 332 9.41 17.25 -11.78
C ALA A 332 10.51 17.53 -12.83
N ALA A 333 10.66 16.67 -13.84
CA ALA A 333 11.55 16.86 -14.98
C ALA A 333 10.93 17.74 -16.07
N SER A 334 9.60 17.74 -16.20
CA SER A 334 8.91 18.81 -16.91
C SER A 334 8.83 20.01 -15.99
N THR A 335 9.31 21.17 -16.42
CA THR A 335 9.01 22.45 -15.76
C THR A 335 7.54 22.83 -16.00
N ALA A 336 6.59 21.95 -15.65
CA ALA A 336 5.23 22.40 -15.35
C ALA A 336 5.41 23.50 -14.31
N SER A 337 5.01 24.72 -14.63
CA SER A 337 5.40 25.91 -13.89
C SER A 337 5.15 25.69 -12.40
N ILE A 338 6.21 25.59 -11.61
CA ILE A 338 6.10 25.59 -10.15
C ILE A 338 5.22 26.81 -9.82
N PRO A 339 4.06 26.61 -9.19
CA PRO A 339 3.09 27.67 -9.12
C PRO A 339 3.61 28.75 -8.17
N SER A 340 3.23 30.00 -8.42
CA SER A 340 3.56 31.09 -7.50
C SER A 340 2.78 31.00 -6.18
N HIS A 341 1.63 30.31 -6.19
CA HIS A 341 0.77 30.07 -5.05
C HIS A 341 0.36 28.60 -4.98
N ILE A 342 0.25 28.07 -3.77
CA ILE A 342 0.02 26.67 -3.47
C ILE A 342 -1.17 26.52 -2.52
N LYS A 343 -1.71 25.31 -2.47
CA LYS A 343 -2.65 24.90 -1.43
C LYS A 343 -1.93 24.43 -0.17
N ALA A 344 -2.39 24.90 0.97
CA ALA A 344 -1.91 24.47 2.27
C ALA A 344 -3.02 24.55 3.33
N TRP A 345 -2.94 23.70 4.34
CA TRP A 345 -3.66 23.95 5.58
C TRP A 345 -2.85 24.96 6.40
N VAL A 346 -3.47 26.07 6.81
CA VAL A 346 -2.81 27.14 7.56
C VAL A 346 -3.63 27.59 8.76
N TYR A 347 -2.95 28.10 9.78
CA TYR A 347 -3.58 28.86 10.87
C TYR A 347 -3.00 30.28 10.91
N ASN A 348 -3.83 31.25 11.27
CA ASN A 348 -3.50 32.69 11.29
C ASN A 348 -3.46 33.28 12.71
N GLU A 349 -3.76 32.46 13.69
CA GLU A 349 -3.76 32.80 15.11
C GLU A 349 -3.53 31.53 15.92
N TYR A 350 -3.03 31.68 17.15
CA TYR A 350 -2.89 30.54 18.06
C TYR A 350 -4.26 30.12 18.61
N GLY A 351 -4.48 28.82 18.74
CA GLY A 351 -5.71 28.26 19.28
C GLY A 351 -5.83 26.76 19.02
N ASN A 352 -6.99 26.19 19.30
CA ASN A 352 -7.25 24.80 18.95
C ASN A 352 -7.14 24.62 17.44
N ILE A 353 -6.40 23.61 17.00
CA ILE A 353 -6.16 23.37 15.58
C ILE A 353 -7.45 23.03 14.83
N GLU A 354 -8.46 22.50 15.54
CA GLU A 354 -9.80 22.27 15.00
C GLU A 354 -10.56 23.55 14.62
N GLU A 355 -10.24 24.66 15.28
CA GLU A 355 -10.91 25.96 15.09
C GLU A 355 -10.10 26.89 14.19
N THR A 356 -8.77 26.81 14.27
CA THR A 356 -7.84 27.74 13.63
C THR A 356 -7.32 27.26 12.28
N LEU A 357 -7.21 25.94 12.05
CA LEU A 357 -6.66 25.38 10.82
C LEU A 357 -7.68 25.46 9.68
N LYS A 358 -7.32 26.16 8.60
CA LYS A 358 -8.16 26.36 7.42
C LYS A 358 -7.39 26.00 6.16
N LEU A 359 -8.08 25.40 5.20
CA LEU A 359 -7.51 25.13 3.89
C LEU A 359 -7.48 26.43 3.09
N ASP A 360 -6.29 26.89 2.73
CA ASP A 360 -6.08 28.02 1.85
C ASP A 360 -5.48 27.53 0.53
N SER A 361 -6.03 27.97 -0.60
CA SER A 361 -5.57 27.59 -1.94
C SER A 361 -4.67 28.67 -2.58
N ASN A 362 -4.30 29.71 -1.83
CA ASN A 362 -3.57 30.87 -2.33
C ASN A 362 -2.41 31.27 -1.39
N ILE A 363 -1.63 30.30 -0.92
CA ILE A 363 -0.44 30.55 -0.10
C ILE A 363 0.76 30.74 -1.02
N ALA A 364 1.54 31.82 -0.84
CA ALA A 364 2.73 32.04 -1.65
C ALA A 364 3.73 30.90 -1.51
N LEU A 365 4.32 30.48 -2.64
CA LEU A 365 5.36 29.46 -2.66
C LEU A 365 6.56 29.90 -1.79
N PRO A 366 7.15 29.01 -0.96
CA PRO A 366 8.31 29.38 -0.15
C PRO A 366 9.49 29.83 -1.03
N GLN A 367 10.13 30.94 -0.64
CA GLN A 367 11.34 31.41 -1.28
C GLN A 367 12.50 30.47 -0.97
N LEU A 368 13.10 29.90 -2.02
CA LEU A 368 14.18 28.94 -1.90
C LEU A 368 15.52 29.62 -1.63
N LYS A 369 16.18 29.26 -0.51
CA LYS A 369 17.56 29.69 -0.21
C LYS A 369 18.59 28.82 -0.93
N ASP A 370 19.84 29.29 -0.98
CA ASP A 370 20.94 28.62 -1.69
C ASP A 370 21.24 27.20 -1.20
N ASP A 371 21.06 26.91 0.09
CA ASP A 371 21.35 25.63 0.74
C ASP A 371 20.12 24.71 0.86
N GLN A 372 19.01 25.10 0.23
CA GLN A 372 17.74 24.40 0.34
C GLN A 372 17.32 23.73 -0.97
N VAL A 373 16.48 22.71 -0.83
CA VAL A 373 15.70 22.14 -1.93
C VAL A 373 14.22 22.50 -1.76
N LEU A 374 13.53 22.70 -2.88
CA LEU A 374 12.08 22.76 -2.92
C LEU A 374 11.54 21.35 -3.20
N ILE A 375 10.62 20.90 -2.37
CA ILE A 375 10.06 19.55 -2.39
C ILE A 375 8.58 19.66 -2.76
N LYS A 376 8.16 18.94 -3.79
CA LYS A 376 6.74 18.62 -3.99
C LYS A 376 6.38 17.51 -3.00
N VAL A 377 5.54 17.85 -2.03
CA VAL A 377 5.19 16.94 -0.93
C VAL A 377 4.29 15.83 -1.48
N VAL A 378 4.60 14.58 -1.16
CA VAL A 378 3.77 13.42 -1.54
C VAL A 378 3.02 12.87 -0.34
N ALA A 379 3.69 12.81 0.80
CA ALA A 379 3.12 12.42 2.08
C ALA A 379 3.75 13.23 3.22
N ALA A 380 2.96 13.47 4.26
CA ALA A 380 3.38 14.18 5.47
C ALA A 380 2.88 13.43 6.71
N ALA A 381 3.76 13.19 7.68
CA ALA A 381 3.35 12.59 8.95
C ALA A 381 3.14 13.66 10.02
N LEU A 382 2.12 13.47 10.83
CA LEU A 382 1.77 14.37 11.92
C LEU A 382 2.54 13.99 13.19
N ASN A 383 2.83 15.00 13.99
CA ASN A 383 3.55 14.93 15.25
C ASN A 383 2.83 15.77 16.32
N PRO A 384 2.96 15.41 17.60
CA PRO A 384 2.39 16.23 18.67
C PRO A 384 2.88 17.68 18.68
N VAL A 385 4.11 17.94 18.21
CA VAL A 385 4.65 19.30 18.11
C VAL A 385 3.83 20.17 17.15
N ASP A 386 3.25 19.60 16.10
CA ASP A 386 2.51 20.34 15.07
C ASP A 386 1.28 21.05 15.66
N TYR A 387 0.45 20.35 16.44
CA TYR A 387 -0.70 20.96 17.08
C TYR A 387 -0.34 21.76 18.35
N LYS A 388 0.74 21.39 19.05
CA LYS A 388 1.22 22.15 20.23
C LYS A 388 1.69 23.55 19.84
N ARG A 389 2.28 23.71 18.65
CA ARG A 389 2.60 25.03 18.09
C ARG A 389 1.37 25.84 17.75
N ALA A 390 0.37 25.23 17.10
CA ALA A 390 -0.91 25.89 16.86
C ALA A 390 -1.55 26.39 18.17
N LEU A 391 -1.40 25.66 19.28
CA LEU A 391 -1.84 26.08 20.61
C LEU A 391 -0.99 27.20 21.26
N GLY A 392 0.12 27.62 20.66
CA GLY A 392 0.98 28.70 21.15
C GLY A 392 2.00 28.29 22.22
N PHE A 393 2.28 26.98 22.38
CA PHE A 393 3.29 26.50 23.35
C PHE A 393 4.71 27.01 23.06
N PHE A 394 4.99 27.41 21.81
CA PHE A 394 6.31 27.85 21.35
C PHE A 394 6.30 29.23 20.70
N LYS A 395 5.29 30.05 21.02
CA LYS A 395 4.98 31.32 20.33
C LYS A 395 6.16 32.30 20.22
N ASP A 396 7.08 32.28 21.19
CA ASP A 396 8.24 33.18 21.24
C ASP A 396 9.33 32.79 20.22
N SER A 397 9.21 31.61 19.61
CA SER A 397 10.15 31.04 18.64
C SER A 397 9.47 30.55 17.36
N ASP A 398 8.19 30.87 17.18
CA ASP A 398 7.40 30.42 16.03
C ASP A 398 7.56 31.35 14.82
N SER A 399 7.34 30.78 13.64
CA SER A 399 7.26 31.56 12.40
C SER A 399 6.04 32.49 12.38
N PRO A 400 6.11 33.62 11.65
CA PRO A 400 4.96 34.51 11.48
C PRO A 400 3.82 33.84 10.71
N PHE A 401 2.58 34.27 10.98
CA PHE A 401 1.39 33.83 10.26
C PHE A 401 1.34 34.36 8.81
N PRO A 402 0.61 33.67 7.89
CA PRO A 402 -0.01 32.36 8.06
C PRO A 402 1.03 31.24 8.18
N THR A 403 0.76 30.25 9.03
CA THR A 403 1.65 29.10 9.24
C THR A 403 0.97 27.81 8.81
N ALA A 404 1.60 27.06 7.90
CA ALA A 404 1.23 25.68 7.60
C ALA A 404 1.95 24.72 8.57
N PRO A 405 1.25 23.84 9.29
CA PRO A 405 1.90 22.89 10.21
C PRO A 405 2.51 21.70 9.47
N GLY A 406 3.26 20.87 10.20
CA GLY A 406 3.87 19.64 9.69
C GLY A 406 5.39 19.73 9.60
N TYR A 407 6.06 18.71 10.14
CA TYR A 407 7.53 18.59 10.19
C TYR A 407 8.02 17.51 9.22
N ASP A 408 7.41 16.33 9.27
CA ASP A 408 7.87 15.18 8.50
C ASP A 408 7.39 15.26 7.05
N VAL A 409 8.32 15.08 6.11
CA VAL A 409 8.05 15.03 4.67
C VAL A 409 8.60 13.74 4.06
N ALA A 410 7.86 13.21 3.08
CA ALA A 410 8.46 12.47 1.97
C ALA A 410 7.91 13.04 0.65
N GLY A 411 8.81 13.31 -0.30
CA GLY A 411 8.44 13.95 -1.55
C GLY A 411 9.55 13.96 -2.59
N VAL A 412 9.35 14.73 -3.65
CA VAL A 412 10.28 14.80 -4.78
C VAL A 412 10.86 16.21 -4.90
N VAL A 413 12.18 16.30 -5.08
CA VAL A 413 12.87 17.57 -5.30
C VAL A 413 12.48 18.15 -6.65
N VAL A 414 11.97 19.38 -6.67
CA VAL A 414 11.55 20.10 -7.89
C VAL A 414 12.42 21.32 -8.20
N LYS A 415 13.20 21.80 -7.22
CA LYS A 415 14.19 22.87 -7.41
C LYS A 415 15.30 22.73 -6.39
N VAL A 416 16.53 23.06 -6.76
CA VAL A 416 17.70 23.04 -5.88
C VAL A 416 18.32 24.42 -5.80
N GLY A 417 18.75 24.82 -4.60
CA GLY A 417 19.56 26.02 -4.38
C GLY A 417 20.99 25.84 -4.88
N SER A 418 21.71 26.95 -5.05
CA SER A 418 23.04 26.99 -5.67
C SER A 418 24.15 26.28 -4.86
N LYS A 419 23.94 26.06 -3.56
CA LYS A 419 24.87 25.41 -2.63
C LYS A 419 24.50 23.96 -2.29
N VAL A 420 23.38 23.46 -2.79
CA VAL A 420 22.97 22.05 -2.67
C VAL A 420 23.90 21.17 -3.52
N LYS A 421 24.42 20.09 -2.93
CA LYS A 421 25.38 19.16 -3.55
C LYS A 421 24.93 17.70 -3.54
N LYS A 422 24.18 17.29 -2.51
CA LYS A 422 23.64 15.95 -2.26
C LYS A 422 22.46 15.63 -3.17
N PHE A 423 21.59 16.60 -3.45
CA PHE A 423 20.34 16.38 -4.17
C PHE A 423 20.28 17.07 -5.54
N LYS A 424 19.52 16.48 -6.46
CA LYS A 424 19.13 17.05 -7.75
C LYS A 424 17.62 16.95 -7.94
N VAL A 425 17.10 17.74 -8.90
CA VAL A 425 15.69 17.66 -9.32
C VAL A 425 15.34 16.23 -9.73
N GLY A 426 14.18 15.75 -9.27
CA GLY A 426 13.68 14.39 -9.47
C GLY A 426 14.11 13.39 -8.39
N ASP A 427 14.98 13.77 -7.45
CA ASP A 427 15.33 12.90 -6.33
C ASP A 427 14.16 12.73 -5.36
N GLU A 428 13.93 11.50 -4.91
CA GLU A 428 13.01 11.21 -3.81
C GLU A 428 13.73 11.42 -2.48
N VAL A 429 13.14 12.25 -1.63
CA VAL A 429 13.71 12.63 -0.34
C VAL A 429 12.71 12.45 0.78
N TYR A 430 13.24 12.27 1.98
CA TYR A 430 12.46 12.30 3.22
C TYR A 430 13.28 12.96 4.33
N GLY A 431 12.60 13.55 5.30
CA GLY A 431 13.26 14.23 6.42
C GLY A 431 12.28 14.98 7.31
N ASP A 432 12.78 15.44 8.45
CA ASP A 432 12.13 16.47 9.25
C ASP A 432 12.66 17.79 8.70
N ILE A 433 11.77 18.63 8.16
CA ILE A 433 12.18 19.85 7.48
C ILE A 433 12.77 20.91 8.42
N ASN A 434 12.62 20.76 9.74
CA ASN A 434 13.11 21.72 10.73
C ASN A 434 14.35 21.17 11.45
N GLU A 435 15.49 21.85 11.33
CA GLU A 435 16.75 21.45 11.97
C GLU A 435 16.64 21.34 13.51
N ASN A 436 15.85 22.21 14.12
CA ASN A 436 15.64 22.24 15.56
C ASN A 436 14.26 22.78 15.91
N ALA A 437 13.93 22.76 17.21
CA ALA A 437 12.63 23.21 17.71
C ALA A 437 12.45 24.74 17.72
N GLY A 438 13.44 25.55 17.38
CA GLY A 438 13.30 27.00 17.26
C GLY A 438 13.12 27.43 15.82
N ASN A 439 12.31 28.46 15.58
CA ASN A 439 12.10 29.10 14.28
C ASN A 439 11.76 28.09 13.16
N PRO A 440 10.70 27.25 13.35
CA PRO A 440 10.31 26.31 12.31
C PRO A 440 9.88 27.04 11.05
N LYS A 441 9.86 26.37 9.91
CA LYS A 441 9.42 26.96 8.64
C LYS A 441 7.95 27.39 8.72
N ALA A 442 7.63 28.56 8.18
CA ALA A 442 6.26 29.03 8.06
C ALA A 442 5.41 28.12 7.16
N ILE A 443 5.99 27.57 6.09
CA ILE A 443 5.34 26.61 5.20
C ILE A 443 5.80 25.20 5.56
N GLY A 444 5.07 24.55 6.47
CA GLY A 444 5.27 23.16 6.87
C GLY A 444 4.88 22.14 5.80
N THR A 445 4.74 20.87 6.22
CA THR A 445 4.50 19.74 5.31
C THR A 445 3.03 19.48 4.97
N LEU A 446 2.07 20.13 5.63
CA LEU A 446 0.67 20.17 5.17
C LEU A 446 0.43 21.24 4.09
N ALA A 447 1.28 21.22 3.08
CA ALA A 447 1.26 22.09 1.91
C ALA A 447 1.70 21.31 0.67
N GLU A 448 1.25 21.70 -0.53
CA GLU A 448 1.65 21.05 -1.79
C GLU A 448 3.18 21.09 -2.01
N TYR A 449 3.83 22.15 -1.53
CA TYR A 449 5.27 22.34 -1.60
C TYR A 449 5.82 22.84 -0.27
N THR A 450 7.01 22.36 0.09
CA THR A 450 7.80 22.90 1.20
C THR A 450 9.26 23.01 0.80
N SER A 451 10.06 23.73 1.58
CA SER A 451 11.51 23.84 1.38
C SER A 451 12.23 23.21 2.57
N ALA A 452 13.41 22.65 2.36
CA ALA A 452 14.23 22.13 3.45
C ALA A 452 15.72 22.26 3.11
N GLU A 453 16.53 22.53 4.13
CA GLU A 453 17.98 22.54 4.02
C GLU A 453 18.47 21.14 3.63
N GLU A 454 19.48 21.06 2.78
CA GLU A 454 20.05 19.78 2.34
C GLU A 454 20.44 18.87 3.51
N LYS A 455 20.96 19.45 4.61
CA LYS A 455 21.47 18.70 5.76
C LYS A 455 20.40 17.98 6.57
N VAL A 456 19.13 18.38 6.50
CA VAL A 456 18.05 17.73 7.29
C VAL A 456 17.35 16.60 6.52
N LEU A 457 17.78 16.35 5.28
CA LEU A 457 17.17 15.39 4.37
C LEU A 457 18.09 14.20 4.08
N ALA A 458 17.46 13.07 3.75
CA ALA A 458 18.11 11.91 3.16
C ALA A 458 17.37 11.44 1.91
N HIS A 459 18.03 10.62 1.09
CA HIS A 459 17.35 9.93 0.01
C HIS A 459 16.36 8.92 0.58
N LYS A 460 15.15 8.92 0.05
CA LYS A 460 14.12 7.97 0.44
C LYS A 460 14.64 6.53 0.27
N PRO A 461 14.50 5.64 1.28
CA PRO A 461 14.77 4.22 1.09
C PRO A 461 13.98 3.67 -0.10
N SER A 462 14.63 2.85 -0.94
CA SER A 462 14.07 2.43 -2.22
C SER A 462 12.96 1.38 -2.06
N ASN A 463 12.97 0.65 -0.95
CA ASN A 463 11.97 -0.35 -0.61
C ASN A 463 10.73 0.23 0.10
N LEU A 464 10.78 1.48 0.56
CA LEU A 464 9.65 2.12 1.25
C LEU A 464 8.81 2.95 0.28
N SER A 465 7.51 3.03 0.54
CA SER A 465 6.61 4.02 -0.07
C SER A 465 6.86 5.43 0.49
N PHE A 466 6.29 6.47 -0.15
CA PHE A 466 6.31 7.83 0.41
C PHE A 466 5.55 7.93 1.75
N ILE A 467 4.45 7.20 1.89
CA ILE A 467 3.65 7.14 3.13
C ILE A 467 4.53 6.62 4.28
N GLU A 468 5.16 5.47 4.05
CA GLU A 468 6.09 4.83 4.98
C GLU A 468 7.28 5.72 5.31
N ALA A 469 7.95 6.27 4.29
CA ALA A 469 9.11 7.12 4.50
C ALA A 469 8.76 8.39 5.28
N SER A 470 7.61 9.04 5.02
CA SER A 470 7.18 10.23 5.75
C SER A 470 6.92 9.95 7.23
N SER A 471 6.63 8.70 7.62
CA SER A 471 6.36 8.35 9.01
C SER A 471 7.61 8.30 9.89
N LEU A 472 8.80 8.31 9.29
CA LEU A 472 10.05 8.05 10.01
C LEU A 472 10.74 9.28 10.62
N PRO A 473 10.93 10.43 9.94
CA PRO A 473 12.06 11.33 10.23
C PRO A 473 12.16 11.82 11.67
N LEU A 474 11.17 12.58 12.16
CA LEU A 474 11.16 13.10 13.51
C LEU A 474 11.26 11.96 14.53
N ALA A 475 10.46 10.91 14.34
CA ALA A 475 10.34 9.83 15.30
C ALA A 475 11.60 8.94 15.39
N ILE A 476 12.21 8.60 14.26
CA ILE A 476 13.40 7.74 14.19
C ILE A 476 14.65 8.49 14.65
N ILE A 477 14.78 9.77 14.29
CA ILE A 477 15.89 10.60 14.75
C ILE A 477 15.77 10.81 16.26
N THR A 478 14.57 11.07 16.78
CA THR A 478 14.33 11.17 18.22
C THR A 478 14.75 9.89 18.93
N ALA A 479 14.27 8.73 18.47
CA ALA A 479 14.60 7.43 19.05
C ALA A 479 16.11 7.16 19.05
N TYR A 480 16.78 7.37 17.90
CA TYR A 480 18.22 7.16 17.76
C TYR A 480 19.03 8.08 18.68
N GLN A 481 18.69 9.37 18.69
CA GLN A 481 19.39 10.38 19.48
C GLN A 481 19.21 10.20 20.99
N GLY A 482 18.05 9.72 21.44
CA GLY A 482 17.85 9.43 22.86
C GLY A 482 18.69 8.24 23.33
N ILE A 483 18.78 7.18 22.51
CA ILE A 483 19.64 6.02 22.81
C ILE A 483 21.12 6.44 22.82
N GLU A 484 21.56 7.27 21.86
CA GLU A 484 22.93 7.77 21.80
C GLU A 484 23.27 8.66 22.99
N ARG A 485 22.39 9.60 23.36
CA ARG A 485 22.59 10.50 24.50
C ARG A 485 22.58 9.78 25.84
N ALA A 486 21.84 8.69 25.95
CA ALA A 486 21.90 7.80 27.10
C ALA A 486 23.24 7.04 27.19
N GLN A 487 24.11 7.13 26.18
CA GLN A 487 25.36 6.35 26.10
C GLN A 487 25.10 4.84 26.17
N PHE A 488 24.00 4.40 25.54
CA PHE A 488 23.64 2.99 25.50
C PHE A 488 24.74 2.18 24.80
N SER A 489 25.15 1.07 25.41
CA SER A 489 26.13 0.14 24.86
C SER A 489 25.51 -1.24 24.62
N SER A 490 26.03 -1.96 23.64
CA SER A 490 25.54 -3.31 23.32
C SER A 490 25.63 -4.24 24.54
N GLY A 491 24.64 -5.13 24.68
CA GLY A 491 24.50 -6.02 25.83
C GLY A 491 23.74 -5.42 27.01
N LYS A 492 23.36 -4.15 26.96
CA LYS A 492 22.54 -3.49 27.98
C LYS A 492 21.04 -3.75 27.78
N SER A 493 20.29 -3.56 28.86
CA SER A 493 18.83 -3.70 28.88
C SER A 493 18.13 -2.35 28.84
N ILE A 494 16.96 -2.27 28.19
CA ILE A 494 16.18 -1.04 28.06
C ILE A 494 14.70 -1.29 28.31
N LEU A 495 14.05 -0.38 29.04
CA LEU A 495 12.60 -0.30 29.18
C LEU A 495 12.07 0.89 28.36
N VAL A 496 11.16 0.64 27.42
CA VAL A 496 10.53 1.66 26.57
C VAL A 496 9.11 1.93 27.07
N LEU A 497 8.85 3.14 27.55
CA LEU A 497 7.51 3.54 27.96
C LEU A 497 6.73 4.08 26.76
N GLY A 498 5.51 3.57 26.54
CA GLY A 498 4.71 3.94 25.37
C GLY A 498 5.20 3.27 24.08
N GLY A 499 5.62 2.01 24.16
CA GLY A 499 6.30 1.27 23.09
C GLY A 499 5.53 1.13 21.77
N ALA A 500 4.20 1.32 21.78
CA ALA A 500 3.37 1.26 20.57
C ALA A 500 3.15 2.63 19.90
N GLY A 501 3.71 3.71 20.44
CA GLY A 501 3.62 5.05 19.86
C GLY A 501 4.60 5.28 18.71
N GLY A 502 4.52 6.44 18.07
CA GLY A 502 5.39 6.79 16.94
C GLY A 502 6.89 6.71 17.25
N VAL A 503 7.33 7.23 18.39
CA VAL A 503 8.73 7.15 18.83
C VAL A 503 9.02 5.78 19.47
N GLY A 504 8.20 5.34 20.41
CA GLY A 504 8.43 4.10 21.18
C GLY A 504 8.61 2.86 20.29
N SER A 505 7.82 2.75 19.22
CA SER A 505 7.92 1.63 18.29
C SER A 505 9.26 1.57 17.55
N LEU A 506 9.89 2.73 17.33
CA LEU A 506 11.22 2.83 16.72
C LEU A 506 12.32 2.64 17.76
N VAL A 507 12.13 3.06 19.01
CA VAL A 507 13.09 2.80 20.11
C VAL A 507 13.28 1.30 20.30
N ILE A 508 12.20 0.51 20.33
CA ILE A 508 12.27 -0.96 20.46
C ILE A 508 13.15 -1.56 19.36
N GLN A 509 12.84 -1.21 18.11
CA GLN A 509 13.53 -1.75 16.94
C GLN A 509 15.00 -1.31 16.90
N LEU A 510 15.29 -0.04 17.15
CA LEU A 510 16.67 0.47 17.16
C LEU A 510 17.48 -0.16 18.29
N ALA A 511 16.93 -0.23 19.51
CA ALA A 511 17.60 -0.87 20.63
C ALA A 511 17.99 -2.31 20.31
N LYS A 512 17.06 -3.10 19.73
CA LYS A 512 17.30 -4.50 19.39
C LYS A 512 18.23 -4.67 18.19
N GLN A 513 17.93 -3.99 17.08
CA GLN A 513 18.52 -4.29 15.76
C GLN A 513 19.77 -3.46 15.44
N VAL A 514 19.91 -2.27 16.05
CA VAL A 514 21.00 -1.33 15.75
C VAL A 514 21.99 -1.25 16.90
N PHE A 515 21.50 -1.14 18.14
CA PHE A 515 22.34 -0.97 19.32
C PHE A 515 22.64 -2.27 20.07
N GLY A 516 22.01 -3.39 19.68
CA GLY A 516 22.31 -4.71 20.21
C GLY A 516 21.99 -4.85 21.70
N ALA A 517 20.82 -4.35 22.12
CA ALA A 517 20.30 -4.56 23.46
C ALA A 517 20.17 -6.06 23.77
N SER A 518 20.63 -6.47 24.95
CA SER A 518 20.45 -7.85 25.42
C SER A 518 18.99 -8.15 25.74
N LYS A 519 18.26 -7.13 26.20
CA LYS A 519 16.85 -7.22 26.53
C LYS A 519 16.13 -5.90 26.30
N VAL A 520 14.98 -5.97 25.63
CA VAL A 520 14.07 -4.84 25.40
C VAL A 520 12.73 -5.13 26.07
N ALA A 521 12.39 -4.37 27.10
CA ALA A 521 11.04 -4.33 27.66
C ALA A 521 10.29 -3.12 27.11
N ALA A 522 8.98 -3.22 26.97
CA ALA A 522 8.17 -2.09 26.49
C ALA A 522 6.76 -2.12 27.05
N THR A 523 6.20 -0.95 27.37
CA THR A 523 4.83 -0.83 27.88
C THR A 523 3.83 -0.46 26.79
N ALA A 524 2.67 -1.11 26.79
CA ALA A 524 1.50 -0.69 26.01
C ALA A 524 0.22 -1.25 26.65
N SER A 525 -0.96 -0.89 26.11
CA SER A 525 -2.22 -1.53 26.53
C SER A 525 -2.31 -2.96 26.00
N THR A 526 -3.15 -3.79 26.62
CA THR A 526 -3.34 -5.22 26.27
C THR A 526 -3.39 -5.49 24.76
N ALA A 527 -4.17 -4.70 24.02
CA ALA A 527 -4.40 -4.91 22.59
C ALA A 527 -3.15 -4.69 21.71
N LYS A 528 -2.11 -4.05 22.24
CA LYS A 528 -0.89 -3.69 21.50
C LYS A 528 0.34 -4.51 21.89
N LEU A 529 0.21 -5.48 22.80
CA LEU A 529 1.35 -6.26 23.29
C LEU A 529 1.99 -7.12 22.19
N GLU A 530 1.19 -7.66 21.25
CA GLU A 530 1.73 -8.46 20.16
C GLU A 530 2.57 -7.63 19.20
N LEU A 531 2.12 -6.40 18.90
CA LEU A 531 2.91 -5.44 18.14
C LEU A 531 4.28 -5.21 18.81
N LEU A 532 4.33 -5.07 20.14
CA LEU A 532 5.62 -4.90 20.83
C LEU A 532 6.56 -6.10 20.58
N ARG A 533 6.04 -7.34 20.63
CA ARG A 533 6.84 -8.55 20.35
C ARG A 533 7.34 -8.57 18.92
N GLU A 534 6.48 -8.27 17.96
CA GLU A 534 6.84 -8.20 16.54
C GLU A 534 7.95 -7.17 16.27
N LEU A 535 7.95 -6.05 17.01
CA LEU A 535 8.98 -5.01 16.92
C LEU A 535 10.30 -5.39 17.61
N GLY A 536 10.31 -6.47 18.39
CA GLY A 536 11.51 -6.99 19.05
C GLY A 536 11.58 -6.77 20.57
N ALA A 537 10.45 -6.44 21.22
CA ALA A 537 10.39 -6.44 22.68
C ALA A 537 10.41 -7.87 23.22
N ASP A 538 11.41 -8.18 24.04
CA ASP A 538 11.53 -9.45 24.77
C ASP A 538 10.53 -9.53 25.94
N LEU A 539 10.17 -8.38 26.52
CA LEU A 539 9.21 -8.28 27.62
C LEU A 539 8.16 -7.18 27.35
N PRO A 540 7.04 -7.51 26.67
CA PRO A 540 5.91 -6.59 26.56
C PRO A 540 5.11 -6.54 27.88
N ILE A 541 4.88 -5.34 28.39
CA ILE A 541 4.25 -5.08 29.70
C ILE A 541 2.91 -4.38 29.48
N ASP A 542 1.86 -4.91 30.10
CA ASP A 542 0.52 -4.34 30.06
C ASP A 542 0.33 -3.33 31.20
N TYR A 543 0.61 -2.05 30.92
CA TYR A 543 0.52 -1.01 31.96
C TYR A 543 -0.89 -0.84 32.56
N THR A 544 -1.92 -1.44 31.93
CA THR A 544 -3.30 -1.42 32.44
C THR A 544 -3.57 -2.49 33.49
N LYS A 545 -2.65 -3.44 33.67
CA LYS A 545 -2.79 -4.58 34.59
C LYS A 545 -1.72 -4.65 35.65
N GLU A 546 -0.54 -4.12 35.36
CA GLU A 546 0.60 -4.13 36.28
C GLU A 546 1.35 -2.80 36.27
N ASN A 547 1.92 -2.43 37.42
CA ASN A 547 2.78 -1.27 37.52
C ASN A 547 4.21 -1.67 37.15
N PHE A 548 4.74 -1.09 36.07
CA PHE A 548 6.09 -1.40 35.60
C PHE A 548 7.18 -1.03 36.62
N GLU A 549 6.91 -0.12 37.56
CA GLU A 549 7.84 0.30 38.62
C GLU A 549 8.07 -0.81 39.66
N GLU A 550 7.06 -1.65 39.86
CA GLU A 550 7.05 -2.74 40.84
C GLU A 550 7.64 -4.04 40.26
N LEU A 551 8.05 -4.03 38.99
CA LEU A 551 8.69 -5.19 38.38
C LEU A 551 9.98 -5.55 39.14
N PRO A 552 10.18 -6.85 39.44
CA PRO A 552 11.41 -7.32 40.09
C PRO A 552 12.62 -7.14 39.17
N GLU A 553 12.39 -7.14 37.85
CA GLU A 553 13.39 -6.85 36.85
C GLU A 553 13.74 -5.36 36.81
N LYS A 554 15.04 -5.06 36.76
CA LYS A 554 15.58 -3.70 36.62
C LYS A 554 16.32 -3.58 35.30
N PHE A 555 16.28 -2.39 34.72
CA PHE A 555 16.83 -2.11 33.39
C PHE A 555 18.00 -1.12 33.50
N ASP A 556 19.00 -1.26 32.65
CA ASP A 556 20.12 -0.32 32.58
C ASP A 556 19.64 1.08 32.12
N PHE A 557 18.62 1.12 31.26
CA PHE A 557 18.06 2.35 30.69
C PHE A 557 16.52 2.34 30.68
N VAL A 558 15.93 3.51 30.88
CA VAL A 558 14.49 3.74 30.66
C VAL A 558 14.36 4.85 29.61
N TYR A 559 13.64 4.55 28.53
CA TYR A 559 13.30 5.51 27.48
C TYR A 559 11.83 5.90 27.62
N ASP A 560 11.58 7.11 28.11
CA ASP A 560 10.23 7.64 28.26
C ASP A 560 9.76 8.39 26.99
N THR A 561 8.70 7.90 26.37
CA THR A 561 8.02 8.58 25.24
C THR A 561 6.63 9.12 25.60
N VAL A 562 6.20 8.94 26.85
CA VAL A 562 4.88 9.35 27.36
C VAL A 562 4.97 10.71 28.05
N GLY A 563 6.00 10.92 28.87
CA GLY A 563 6.21 12.13 29.66
C GLY A 563 5.31 12.22 30.90
N GLY A 564 5.33 13.37 31.59
CA GLY A 564 4.53 13.63 32.79
C GLY A 564 5.24 13.22 34.09
N GLN A 565 4.47 12.71 35.07
CA GLN A 565 4.97 12.36 36.41
C GLN A 565 5.96 11.18 36.45
N VAL A 566 6.10 10.43 35.36
CA VAL A 566 7.02 9.28 35.22
C VAL A 566 8.48 9.68 35.45
N ILE A 567 8.88 10.91 35.09
CA ILE A 567 10.23 11.45 35.33
C ILE A 567 10.51 11.64 36.84
N THR A 568 9.48 11.73 37.67
CA THR A 568 9.57 12.12 39.09
C THR A 568 9.82 10.95 40.05
N ILE A 569 9.86 9.70 39.58
CA ILE A 569 9.87 8.48 40.43
C ILE A 569 11.29 7.92 40.63
N ALA A 570 12.28 8.42 39.89
CA ALA A 570 13.69 8.25 40.23
C ALA A 570 14.06 9.28 41.31
N GLY A 571 13.73 8.99 42.57
CA GLY A 571 13.96 9.87 43.74
C GLY A 571 15.36 10.49 43.80
N PRO A 572 15.61 11.42 44.75
CA PRO A 572 16.73 12.38 44.73
C PRO A 572 18.17 11.82 44.73
N ALA A 573 18.36 10.51 44.58
CA ALA A 573 19.65 9.84 44.45
C ALA A 573 19.63 8.70 43.40
N SER A 574 19.76 9.02 42.10
CA SER A 574 20.17 8.14 40.96
C SER A 574 20.15 8.95 39.64
N PRO A 575 20.90 8.59 38.57
CA PRO A 575 21.47 9.58 37.63
C PRO A 575 20.42 10.43 36.88
N PRO A 576 20.80 11.65 36.46
CA PRO A 576 19.86 12.66 35.98
C PRO A 576 19.13 12.19 34.72
N ALA A 577 17.79 12.27 34.72
CA ALA A 577 17.00 12.11 33.52
C ALA A 577 17.50 13.09 32.45
N ILE A 578 17.91 12.58 31.29
CA ILE A 578 18.41 13.39 30.19
C ILE A 578 17.23 13.80 29.33
N TRP A 579 16.83 15.06 29.45
CA TRP A 579 15.86 15.66 28.55
C TRP A 579 16.59 16.38 27.41
N PHE A 580 16.10 16.23 26.18
CA PHE A 580 16.71 16.86 25.01
C PHE A 580 15.65 17.25 23.98
N PHE A 581 15.97 18.28 23.19
CA PHE A 581 15.33 18.51 21.91
C PHE A 581 16.07 17.78 20.81
N LEU A 582 15.31 17.16 19.91
CA LEU A 582 15.80 16.61 18.66
C LEU A 582 16.57 17.67 17.86
N HIS A 583 17.66 17.23 17.24
CA HIS A 583 18.33 17.96 16.19
C HIS A 583 18.22 17.17 14.89
N SER A 584 17.47 17.68 13.90
CA SER A 584 17.22 16.95 12.66
C SER A 584 18.50 16.90 11.82
N ASP A 585 18.91 15.69 11.46
CA ASP A 585 20.14 15.44 10.71
C ASP A 585 19.92 14.30 9.72
N GLY A 586 20.03 14.62 8.43
CA GLY A 586 19.94 13.67 7.33
C GLY A 586 21.04 12.61 7.37
N ALA A 587 22.18 12.87 8.01
CA ALA A 587 23.23 11.87 8.18
C ALA A 587 22.80 10.73 9.14
N VAL A 588 21.95 11.02 10.13
CA VAL A 588 21.35 9.97 10.99
C VAL A 588 20.43 9.08 10.15
N LEU A 589 19.62 9.69 9.28
CA LEU A 589 18.76 8.94 8.35
C LEU A 589 19.58 8.07 7.38
N ASP A 590 20.66 8.62 6.81
CA ASP A 590 21.58 7.87 5.95
C ASP A 590 22.25 6.70 6.70
N LYS A 591 22.63 6.90 7.97
CA LYS A 591 23.21 5.84 8.82
C LYS A 591 22.21 4.70 9.08
N LEU A 592 20.93 5.02 9.23
CA LEU A 592 19.87 4.03 9.48
C LEU A 592 19.32 3.40 8.20
N LYS A 593 19.60 3.98 7.03
CA LYS A 593 19.12 3.52 5.73
C LYS A 593 19.36 2.02 5.47
N PRO A 594 20.52 1.40 5.77
CA PRO A 594 20.72 -0.04 5.55
C PRO A 594 19.76 -0.93 6.36
N TYR A 595 19.34 -0.48 7.55
CA TYR A 595 18.38 -1.21 8.38
C TYR A 595 16.95 -1.06 7.87
N LEU A 596 16.63 0.10 7.29
CA LEU A 596 15.36 0.37 6.61
C LEU A 596 15.27 -0.41 5.29
N ASP A 597 16.32 -0.38 4.46
CA ASP A 597 16.38 -1.10 3.18
C ASP A 597 16.28 -2.62 3.36
N SER A 598 16.89 -3.17 4.42
CA SER A 598 16.81 -4.60 4.73
C SER A 598 15.51 -5.00 5.44
N GLY A 599 14.67 -4.04 5.85
CA GLY A 599 13.45 -4.29 6.60
C GLY A 599 13.69 -4.76 8.03
N LYS A 600 14.91 -4.63 8.58
CA LYS A 600 15.19 -4.89 10.00
C LYS A 600 14.56 -3.86 10.92
N VAL A 601 14.52 -2.61 10.47
CA VAL A 601 13.73 -1.53 11.08
C VAL A 601 12.64 -1.16 10.09
N LYS A 602 11.40 -1.13 10.56
CA LYS A 602 10.21 -0.87 9.75
C LYS A 602 9.42 0.31 10.30
N PRO A 603 8.81 1.12 9.42
CA PRO A 603 7.83 2.12 9.83
C PRO A 603 6.62 1.45 10.49
N VAL A 604 6.04 2.12 11.48
CA VAL A 604 4.78 1.70 12.11
C VAL A 604 3.74 2.77 11.87
N LEU A 605 2.75 2.45 11.04
CA LEU A 605 1.65 3.35 10.70
C LEU A 605 0.44 3.04 11.58
N ASP A 606 -0.29 4.10 11.93
CA ASP A 606 -1.58 3.93 12.57
C ASP A 606 -2.57 3.26 11.61
N PRO A 607 -3.41 2.30 12.07
CA PRO A 607 -4.40 1.65 11.20
C PRO A 607 -5.40 2.60 10.53
N LYS A 608 -5.56 3.83 11.02
CA LYS A 608 -6.37 4.87 10.38
C LYS A 608 -5.61 5.65 9.29
N SER A 609 -4.32 5.40 9.11
CA SER A 609 -3.47 6.08 8.13
C SER A 609 -3.34 5.28 6.82
N PRO A 610 -3.12 5.96 5.69
CA PRO A 610 -3.11 7.41 5.53
C PRO A 610 -4.53 8.01 5.55
N LEU A 611 -4.63 9.25 6.04
CA LEU A 611 -5.83 10.08 5.91
C LEU A 611 -5.67 11.04 4.72
N PRO A 612 -6.72 11.31 3.93
CA PRO A 612 -6.61 12.24 2.80
C PRO A 612 -6.33 13.67 3.28
N PHE A 613 -5.71 14.49 2.44
CA PHE A 613 -5.38 15.89 2.76
C PHE A 613 -6.58 16.71 3.26
N SER A 614 -7.78 16.46 2.74
CA SER A 614 -9.02 17.11 3.19
C SER A 614 -9.42 16.79 4.64
N LYS A 615 -8.78 15.81 5.28
CA LYS A 615 -9.07 15.33 6.64
C LYS A 615 -7.99 15.71 7.66
N ALA A 616 -7.17 16.73 7.38
CA ALA A 616 -6.12 17.18 8.29
C ALA A 616 -6.63 17.51 9.71
N ILE A 617 -7.79 18.18 9.83
CA ILE A 617 -8.40 18.49 11.14
C ILE A 617 -8.73 17.21 11.91
N GLU A 618 -9.39 16.23 11.26
CA GLU A 618 -9.75 14.94 11.86
C GLU A 618 -8.49 14.17 12.32
N ALA A 619 -7.44 14.21 11.51
CA ALA A 619 -6.16 13.59 11.82
C ALA A 619 -5.52 14.20 13.07
N PHE A 620 -5.53 15.53 13.21
CA PHE A 620 -5.05 16.20 14.42
C PHE A 620 -5.90 15.91 15.65
N SER A 621 -7.23 15.94 15.52
CA SER A 621 -8.13 15.58 16.63
C SER A 621 -7.88 14.14 17.10
N TYR A 622 -7.66 13.21 16.17
CA TYR A 622 -7.30 11.85 16.50
C TYR A 622 -5.93 11.76 17.18
N LEU A 623 -4.92 12.45 16.64
CA LEU A 623 -3.57 12.47 17.21
C LEU A 623 -3.58 12.99 18.67
N LYS A 624 -4.35 14.04 18.96
CA LYS A 624 -4.51 14.62 20.31
C LYS A 624 -5.08 13.65 21.33
N THR A 625 -5.75 12.58 20.92
CA THR A 625 -6.24 11.55 21.85
C THR A 625 -5.12 10.71 22.47
N ASN A 626 -3.89 10.79 21.94
CA ASN A 626 -2.75 9.93 22.31
C ASN A 626 -3.04 8.42 22.18
N ARG A 627 -4.04 8.03 21.36
CA ARG A 627 -4.40 6.62 21.14
C ARG A 627 -3.76 6.00 19.90
N ALA A 628 -3.10 6.82 19.08
CA ALA A 628 -2.45 6.36 17.85
C ALA A 628 -1.47 5.21 18.14
N THR A 629 -1.41 4.26 17.22
CA THR A 629 -0.47 3.14 17.21
C THR A 629 0.54 3.42 16.09
N GLY A 630 1.74 3.85 16.42
CA GLY A 630 2.68 4.39 15.44
C GLY A 630 2.31 5.80 14.97
N LYS A 631 2.41 6.05 13.67
CA LYS A 631 2.37 7.40 13.08
C LYS A 631 1.11 7.67 12.27
N VAL A 632 0.54 8.86 12.47
CA VAL A 632 -0.59 9.37 11.68
C VAL A 632 -0.05 10.06 10.43
N VAL A 633 -0.46 9.63 9.24
CA VAL A 633 0.06 10.15 7.96
C VAL A 633 -1.06 10.76 7.13
N ILE A 634 -0.78 11.89 6.49
CA ILE A 634 -1.63 12.52 5.48
C ILE A 634 -1.12 12.19 4.08
N HIS A 635 -1.97 11.58 3.26
CA HIS A 635 -1.70 11.26 1.86
C HIS A 635 -3.02 10.97 1.10
N PRO A 636 -3.14 11.33 -0.19
CA PRO A 636 -2.20 12.14 -0.96
C PRO A 636 -2.24 13.61 -0.57
N ILE A 637 -1.10 14.29 -0.67
CA ILE A 637 -1.02 15.75 -0.76
C ILE A 637 -1.26 16.14 -2.23
N PRO A 638 -2.12 17.13 -2.50
CA PRO A 638 -2.58 17.45 -3.86
C PRO A 638 -1.48 17.90 -4.86
#